data_AF-A0A5J4UC63-F1
#
_entry.id   AF-A0A5J4UC63-F1
#
_cell.length_a   1.000
_cell.length_b   1.000
_cell.length_c   1.000
_cell.angle_alpha   90.00
_cell.angle_beta   90.00
_cell.angle_gamma   90.00
#
_symmetry.space_group_name_H-M   'P 1'
#
loop_
_entity.id
_entity.type
_entity.pdbx_description
1 polymer ?
#
loop_
_entity_poly.entity_id
_entity_poly.type
_entity_poly.pdbx_seq_one_letter_code
_entity_poly.pdbx_strand_id
1 'polypeptide(L)'
;NVQADTHGLIEINGGSANIEQVAVNNVRMSEYNFIKLNYGAGYVNISSSTFTGISSVTSNGGSVIFGQINGTSGIRLSNLTFTECISLGTTGKTYGSAIQLYTSGVGVDINNVQFSNCSGQNGGGMFIRQNSSCSVKFSNNSKFKHCTDYNQSGGELYLNINDYSSCELDNVEFDTCNAQQFGGGLFGTISDGGILTIMNTTTFTSCSCVGSGKYQEGGGINIIIKDGNSKFIINELSSFTSCTCKDLGGAININGSLGAMINIKSVSFISCSSEGGEGFNTRLQTSSILNITDAVNFTLCESASLNGGGIRAILTEIASSLYISGILFDNCEAFQGGGAISTLLTDGGFLTVEGLTNFTRCQTTGDTEADEDLGGGAIYANVSHASSKFRIIGTVKFDQCESPIKGGAICIKAEMSQLIEINNATFDRCICTKEGGGIYTFITYGGSFRITNGTTFAQCKSISGSGGGLYAIVNTTTCEIQISDGVTFDRCECQLQGGGIYISAEQSKINEINKMIVTGCKAKLEGSGLFIEIIQSAFFSINRDTSFTDCASSSTSGSSGGGIYAKVKDIDSRLVLSDQIKFENCNNSISGGGVSFLIQGRGSVELIRTLIQNCNSPKGGGIFALIESGSQLSIINSNQLQKTEALLI
;
A
#
# COMPACT_ATOMS: atom_id res chain seq x y z
N ASN A 1 39.54 -26.06 -10.47
CA ASN A 1 40.16 -26.23 -11.81
C ASN A 1 39.09 -26.21 -12.88
N VAL A 2 38.79 -25.04 -13.43
CA VAL A 2 38.04 -24.89 -14.68
C VAL A 2 38.91 -23.98 -15.54
N GLN A 3 39.63 -24.60 -16.47
CA GLN A 3 40.37 -23.89 -17.49
C GLN A 3 39.38 -23.60 -18.62
N ALA A 4 39.08 -22.31 -18.82
CA ALA A 4 38.42 -21.81 -20.02
C ALA A 4 39.20 -20.57 -20.46
N ASP A 5 40.44 -20.81 -20.89
CA ASP A 5 41.25 -19.80 -21.55
C ASP A 5 40.77 -19.68 -22.99
N THR A 6 39.82 -18.77 -23.21
CA THR A 6 39.45 -18.33 -24.56
C THR A 6 39.76 -16.84 -24.67
N HIS A 7 40.62 -16.51 -25.62
CA HIS A 7 41.16 -15.17 -25.88
C HIS A 7 40.07 -14.26 -26.45
N GLY A 8 40.03 -12.97 -26.11
CA GLY A 8 39.16 -12.02 -26.83
C GLY A 8 39.69 -11.77 -28.25
N LEU A 9 38.84 -11.28 -29.18
CA LEU A 9 39.38 -10.75 -30.45
C LEU A 9 40.33 -9.57 -30.17
N ILE A 10 39.93 -8.73 -29.22
CA ILE A 10 40.78 -7.74 -28.55
C ILE A 10 40.85 -8.15 -27.08
N GLU A 11 42.03 -8.50 -26.59
CA GLU A 11 42.24 -8.87 -25.19
C GLU A 11 43.23 -7.92 -24.52
N ILE A 12 42.80 -7.32 -23.41
CA ILE A 12 43.57 -6.34 -22.63
C ILE A 12 43.94 -6.98 -21.30
N ASN A 13 45.21 -7.40 -21.19
CA ASN A 13 45.82 -8.02 -20.01
C ASN A 13 46.51 -7.01 -19.08
N GLY A 14 46.55 -5.73 -19.47
CA GLY A 14 47.26 -4.65 -18.79
C GLY A 14 47.40 -3.42 -19.69
N GLY A 15 47.72 -2.26 -19.10
CA GLY A 15 47.84 -0.99 -19.84
C GLY A 15 46.50 -0.38 -20.23
N SER A 16 46.51 0.80 -20.85
CA SER A 16 45.30 1.53 -21.24
C SER A 16 44.95 1.30 -22.71
N ALA A 17 43.66 1.32 -23.05
CA ALA A 17 43.18 1.13 -24.42
C ALA A 17 42.16 2.20 -24.80
N ASN A 18 42.23 2.68 -26.05
CA ASN A 18 41.24 3.55 -26.66
C ASN A 18 40.73 2.88 -27.94
N ILE A 19 39.44 2.55 -27.98
CA ILE A 19 38.76 1.96 -29.13
C ILE A 19 37.68 2.95 -29.57
N GLU A 20 37.81 3.49 -30.78
CA GLU A 20 36.95 4.56 -31.25
C GLU A 20 36.57 4.35 -32.72
N GLN A 21 35.34 4.73 -33.10
CA GLN A 21 34.85 4.72 -34.49
C GLN A 21 34.92 3.33 -35.15
N VAL A 22 34.64 2.28 -34.37
CA VAL A 22 34.58 0.91 -34.85
C VAL A 22 33.14 0.53 -35.18
N ALA A 23 32.93 -0.06 -36.36
CA ALA A 23 31.65 -0.66 -36.73
C ALA A 23 31.85 -2.17 -36.96
N VAL A 24 31.13 -2.98 -36.21
CA VAL A 24 31.19 -4.45 -36.28
C VAL A 24 29.81 -4.99 -36.61
N ASN A 25 29.72 -5.82 -37.64
CA ASN A 25 28.43 -6.35 -38.12
C ASN A 25 28.51 -7.86 -38.29
N ASN A 26 27.50 -8.57 -37.76
CA ASN A 26 27.23 -9.98 -38.01
C ASN A 26 28.39 -10.92 -37.68
N VAL A 27 29.00 -10.71 -36.50
CA VAL A 27 30.10 -11.55 -36.04
C VAL A 27 29.57 -12.60 -35.06
N ARG A 28 29.87 -13.86 -35.35
CA ARG A 28 29.57 -14.98 -34.46
C ARG A 28 30.85 -15.49 -33.81
N MET A 29 30.86 -15.47 -32.49
CA MET A 29 31.99 -15.85 -31.66
C MET A 29 31.72 -17.20 -31.02
N SER A 30 32.43 -18.23 -31.49
CA SER A 30 32.19 -19.60 -31.03
C SER A 30 32.58 -19.80 -29.57
N GLU A 31 33.74 -19.29 -29.17
CA GLU A 31 34.36 -19.59 -27.87
C GLU A 31 34.80 -18.34 -27.08
N TYR A 32 34.69 -17.14 -27.64
CA TYR A 32 35.28 -15.93 -27.07
C TYR A 32 34.40 -14.67 -27.15
N ASN A 33 34.85 -13.59 -26.51
CA ASN A 33 34.24 -12.26 -26.53
C ASN A 33 34.91 -11.38 -27.57
N PHE A 34 34.23 -10.33 -28.06
CA PHE A 34 34.86 -9.38 -28.98
C PHE A 34 35.97 -8.58 -28.30
N ILE A 35 35.67 -7.98 -27.15
CA ILE A 35 36.60 -7.27 -26.28
C ILE A 35 36.60 -7.97 -24.92
N LYS A 36 37.77 -8.40 -24.49
CA LYS A 36 38.00 -9.02 -23.19
C LYS A 36 38.93 -8.14 -22.35
N LEU A 37 38.45 -7.72 -21.18
CA LEU A 37 39.18 -6.89 -20.23
C LEU A 37 39.54 -7.77 -19.03
N ASN A 38 40.84 -8.01 -18.80
CA ASN A 38 41.31 -8.86 -17.71
C ASN A 38 41.83 -8.02 -16.53
N TYR A 39 42.10 -8.71 -15.42
CA TYR A 39 42.68 -8.09 -14.23
C TYR A 39 43.97 -7.35 -14.56
N GLY A 40 44.14 -6.16 -14.00
CA GLY A 40 45.28 -5.29 -14.29
C GLY A 40 45.11 -4.41 -15.54
N ALA A 41 44.01 -4.53 -16.28
CA ALA A 41 43.66 -3.54 -17.30
C ALA A 41 43.69 -2.12 -16.71
N GLY A 42 44.36 -1.22 -17.43
CA GLY A 42 44.43 0.21 -17.12
C GLY A 42 43.14 0.93 -17.51
N TYR A 43 43.23 2.19 -17.91
CA TYR A 43 42.05 2.93 -18.33
C TYR A 43 41.57 2.45 -19.71
N VAL A 44 40.30 2.07 -19.81
CA VAL A 44 39.72 1.57 -21.07
C VAL A 44 38.61 2.53 -21.53
N ASN A 45 38.80 3.13 -22.69
CA ASN A 45 37.80 3.98 -23.34
C ASN A 45 37.31 3.33 -24.63
N ILE A 46 36.00 3.11 -24.73
CA ILE A 46 35.34 2.62 -25.94
C ILE A 46 34.30 3.64 -26.33
N SER A 47 34.43 4.22 -27.52
CA SER A 47 33.58 5.34 -27.91
C SER A 47 33.16 5.35 -29.37
N SER A 48 32.02 6.01 -29.65
CA SER A 48 31.56 6.33 -31.01
C SER A 48 31.53 5.11 -31.94
N SER A 49 31.12 3.95 -31.43
CA SER A 49 31.24 2.65 -32.09
C SER A 49 29.91 1.90 -32.12
N THR A 50 29.72 1.06 -33.12
CA THR A 50 28.48 0.30 -33.34
C THR A 50 28.76 -1.20 -33.44
N PHE A 51 27.91 -1.99 -32.79
CA PHE A 51 27.99 -3.44 -32.76
C PHE A 51 26.62 -4.03 -33.09
N THR A 52 26.49 -4.64 -34.26
CA THR A 52 25.23 -5.16 -34.79
C THR A 52 25.33 -6.66 -35.03
N GLY A 53 24.36 -7.45 -34.56
CA GLY A 53 24.28 -8.89 -34.84
C GLY A 53 25.45 -9.69 -34.27
N ILE A 54 26.02 -9.25 -33.14
CA ILE A 54 27.13 -9.94 -32.49
C ILE A 54 26.58 -11.05 -31.61
N SER A 55 27.00 -12.29 -31.85
CA SER A 55 26.54 -13.43 -31.06
C SER A 55 27.68 -14.23 -30.46
N SER A 56 27.51 -14.68 -29.21
CA SER A 56 28.44 -15.61 -28.56
C SER A 56 27.73 -16.88 -28.08
N VAL A 57 28.31 -18.06 -28.34
CA VAL A 57 27.63 -19.37 -28.14
C VAL A 57 28.18 -20.21 -26.99
N THR A 58 29.45 -20.03 -26.60
CA THR A 58 30.06 -20.73 -25.45
C THR A 58 30.90 -19.81 -24.56
N SER A 59 30.73 -18.49 -24.70
CA SER A 59 31.51 -17.48 -23.97
C SER A 59 31.10 -17.38 -22.49
N ASN A 60 31.84 -16.57 -21.73
CA ASN A 60 31.48 -16.18 -20.38
C ASN A 60 30.38 -15.09 -20.31
N GLY A 61 29.60 -14.90 -21.39
CA GLY A 61 28.63 -13.81 -21.57
C GLY A 61 29.30 -12.50 -21.99
N GLY A 62 28.51 -11.48 -22.33
CA GLY A 62 29.03 -10.23 -22.91
C GLY A 62 29.62 -10.45 -24.30
N SER A 63 28.77 -10.81 -25.27
CA SER A 63 29.12 -11.10 -26.67
C SER A 63 30.07 -10.06 -27.27
N VAL A 64 29.89 -8.79 -26.91
CA VAL A 64 30.82 -7.71 -27.28
C VAL A 64 31.86 -7.50 -26.19
N ILE A 65 31.47 -7.10 -24.98
CA ILE A 65 32.41 -6.74 -23.91
C ILE A 65 32.26 -7.71 -22.75
N PHE A 66 33.34 -8.40 -22.41
CA PHE A 66 33.48 -9.11 -21.14
C PHE A 66 34.62 -8.50 -20.34
N GLY A 67 34.38 -8.15 -19.07
CA GLY A 67 35.38 -7.56 -18.22
C GLY A 67 35.43 -8.16 -16.81
N GLN A 68 36.64 -8.49 -16.36
CA GLN A 68 36.98 -8.77 -14.97
C GLN A 68 38.08 -7.80 -14.55
N ILE A 69 37.68 -6.72 -13.87
CA ILE A 69 38.53 -5.54 -13.73
C ILE A 69 38.64 -5.16 -12.26
N ASN A 70 39.87 -4.89 -11.83
CA ASN A 70 40.21 -4.50 -10.48
C ASN A 70 41.17 -3.31 -10.45
N GLY A 71 41.23 -2.62 -9.31
CA GLY A 71 42.13 -1.47 -9.10
C GLY A 71 41.46 -0.14 -9.40
N THR A 72 42.23 0.95 -9.49
CA THR A 72 41.69 2.33 -9.60
C THR A 72 41.46 2.81 -11.03
N SER A 73 41.80 2.02 -12.04
CA SER A 73 41.66 2.41 -13.43
C SER A 73 40.22 2.24 -13.90
N GLY A 74 39.64 3.28 -14.52
CA GLY A 74 38.23 3.31 -14.93
C GLY A 74 37.93 2.71 -16.30
N ILE A 75 36.65 2.46 -16.56
CA ILE A 75 36.09 2.15 -17.88
C ILE A 75 35.17 3.29 -18.30
N ARG A 76 35.31 3.74 -19.55
CA ARG A 76 34.38 4.67 -20.17
C ARG A 76 33.80 4.06 -21.44
N LEU A 77 32.48 3.97 -21.48
CA LEU A 77 31.69 3.50 -22.61
C LEU A 77 30.79 4.66 -23.06
N SER A 78 31.08 5.27 -24.20
CA SER A 78 30.36 6.48 -24.61
C SER A 78 29.95 6.53 -26.07
N ASN A 79 28.72 6.97 -26.37
CA ASN A 79 28.20 7.04 -27.75
C ASN A 79 28.28 5.67 -28.44
N LEU A 80 27.79 4.63 -27.77
CA LEU A 80 27.83 3.25 -28.30
C LEU A 80 26.43 2.78 -28.67
N THR A 81 26.34 1.98 -29.72
CA THR A 81 25.09 1.32 -30.12
C THR A 81 25.30 -0.18 -30.23
N PHE A 82 24.47 -0.93 -29.51
CA PHE A 82 24.42 -2.38 -29.53
C PHE A 82 23.06 -2.81 -30.08
N THR A 83 23.06 -3.50 -31.21
CA THR A 83 21.82 -3.95 -31.87
C THR A 83 21.89 -5.45 -32.10
N GLU A 84 20.84 -6.18 -31.73
CA GLU A 84 20.75 -7.63 -31.97
C GLU A 84 21.97 -8.41 -31.45
N CYS A 85 22.57 -7.91 -30.36
CA CYS A 85 23.64 -8.63 -29.68
C CYS A 85 23.01 -9.74 -28.84
N ILE A 86 23.59 -10.95 -28.91
CA ILE A 86 23.02 -12.15 -28.29
C ILE A 86 24.11 -12.95 -27.60
N SER A 87 23.87 -13.30 -26.33
CA SER A 87 24.67 -14.32 -25.65
C SER A 87 23.83 -15.58 -25.43
N LEU A 88 24.14 -16.65 -26.17
CA LEU A 88 23.52 -17.97 -26.00
C LEU A 88 24.33 -18.77 -24.97
N GLY A 89 23.67 -19.20 -23.91
CA GLY A 89 24.32 -19.80 -22.74
C GLY A 89 24.81 -21.25 -22.91
N THR A 90 25.78 -21.61 -22.08
CA THR A 90 26.12 -22.97 -21.62
C THR A 90 25.64 -23.15 -20.17
N THR A 91 25.31 -24.38 -19.76
CA THR A 91 24.75 -24.68 -18.44
C THR A 91 25.62 -24.18 -17.27
N GLY A 92 25.03 -23.42 -16.33
CA GLY A 92 25.63 -23.11 -15.03
C GLY A 92 26.40 -21.78 -14.90
N LYS A 93 26.32 -20.87 -15.87
CA LYS A 93 26.96 -19.55 -15.80
C LYS A 93 25.94 -18.43 -16.05
N THR A 94 26.17 -17.25 -15.46
CA THR A 94 25.29 -16.07 -15.53
C THR A 94 25.72 -15.18 -16.67
N TYR A 95 24.83 -14.80 -17.60
CA TYR A 95 25.23 -14.05 -18.80
C TYR A 95 24.38 -12.83 -19.14
N GLY A 96 25.04 -11.67 -19.20
CA GLY A 96 24.51 -10.49 -19.91
C GLY A 96 24.76 -10.60 -21.41
N SER A 97 23.94 -9.96 -22.24
CA SER A 97 24.03 -10.13 -23.69
C SER A 97 25.25 -9.47 -24.34
N ALA A 98 25.24 -8.14 -24.44
CA ALA A 98 26.27 -7.38 -25.13
C ALA A 98 27.45 -7.08 -24.20
N ILE A 99 27.15 -6.77 -22.94
CA ILE A 99 28.16 -6.38 -21.96
C ILE A 99 28.01 -7.21 -20.68
N GLN A 100 29.15 -7.69 -20.18
CA GLN A 100 29.25 -8.36 -18.91
C GLN A 100 30.48 -7.86 -18.14
N LEU A 101 30.27 -7.29 -16.96
CA LEU A 101 31.33 -6.71 -16.14
C LEU A 101 31.34 -7.25 -14.72
N TYR A 102 32.53 -7.59 -14.24
CA TYR A 102 32.86 -7.83 -12.85
C TYR A 102 33.87 -6.76 -12.42
N THR A 103 33.50 -5.95 -11.44
CA THR A 103 34.27 -4.77 -11.05
C THR A 103 34.66 -4.82 -9.56
N SER A 104 35.86 -4.35 -9.24
CA SER A 104 36.36 -4.18 -7.87
C SER A 104 37.29 -2.97 -7.76
N GLY A 105 36.87 -1.92 -7.04
CA GLY A 105 37.58 -0.64 -6.87
C GLY A 105 37.53 0.30 -8.07
N VAL A 106 36.68 -0.01 -9.07
CA VAL A 106 36.70 0.60 -10.40
C VAL A 106 35.48 1.51 -10.62
N GLY A 107 35.71 2.63 -11.30
CA GLY A 107 34.65 3.47 -11.87
C GLY A 107 34.28 3.05 -13.30
N VAL A 108 32.99 2.88 -13.59
CA VAL A 108 32.44 2.60 -14.92
C VAL A 108 31.48 3.71 -15.31
N ASP A 109 31.82 4.46 -16.36
CA ASP A 109 31.01 5.54 -16.92
C ASP A 109 30.36 5.07 -18.23
N ILE A 110 29.03 4.99 -18.25
CA ILE A 110 28.20 4.59 -19.39
C ILE A 110 27.38 5.79 -19.83
N ASN A 111 27.74 6.36 -20.98
CA ASN A 111 27.29 7.69 -21.37
C ASN A 111 26.72 7.68 -22.79
N ASN A 112 25.43 8.00 -22.95
CA ASN A 112 24.74 7.96 -24.25
C ASN A 112 24.96 6.61 -24.98
N VAL A 113 24.62 5.52 -24.29
CA VAL A 113 24.71 4.17 -24.84
C VAL A 113 23.32 3.63 -25.15
N GLN A 114 23.18 2.95 -26.28
CA GLN A 114 21.91 2.44 -26.78
C GLN A 114 21.97 0.93 -26.99
N PHE A 115 20.96 0.22 -26.49
CA PHE A 115 20.73 -1.19 -26.73
C PHE A 115 19.38 -1.37 -27.43
N SER A 116 19.35 -2.24 -28.44
CA SER A 116 18.14 -2.52 -29.20
C SER A 116 18.07 -3.98 -29.59
N ASN A 117 16.96 -4.65 -29.25
CA ASN A 117 16.72 -6.06 -29.56
C ASN A 117 17.84 -6.99 -29.06
N CYS A 118 18.51 -6.65 -27.95
CA CYS A 118 19.53 -7.51 -27.35
C CYS A 118 18.87 -8.64 -26.56
N SER A 119 19.50 -9.82 -26.53
CA SER A 119 18.98 -10.93 -25.75
C SER A 119 20.05 -11.75 -25.01
N GLY A 120 19.79 -12.03 -23.73
CA GLY A 120 20.72 -12.67 -22.79
C GLY A 120 20.02 -13.54 -21.75
N GLN A 121 20.78 -14.19 -20.88
CA GLN A 121 20.28 -15.14 -19.87
C GLN A 121 19.98 -14.48 -18.51
N ASN A 122 20.63 -13.35 -18.21
CA ASN A 122 20.43 -12.53 -17.02
C ASN A 122 20.94 -11.12 -17.36
N GLY A 123 20.04 -10.20 -17.67
CA GLY A 123 20.39 -8.94 -18.34
C GLY A 123 20.36 -9.10 -19.86
N GLY A 124 19.19 -8.85 -20.47
CA GLY A 124 19.02 -9.01 -21.92
C GLY A 124 19.94 -8.10 -22.74
N GLY A 125 20.47 -7.01 -22.18
CA GLY A 125 21.57 -6.24 -22.74
C GLY A 125 22.85 -6.33 -21.90
N MET A 126 22.73 -6.19 -20.57
CA MET A 126 23.88 -5.98 -19.70
C MET A 126 23.81 -6.73 -18.36
N PHE A 127 24.95 -7.29 -17.95
CA PHE A 127 25.17 -7.85 -16.61
C PHE A 127 26.33 -7.12 -15.91
N ILE A 128 26.11 -6.63 -14.70
CA ILE A 128 27.15 -6.00 -13.89
C ILE A 128 27.14 -6.57 -12.48
N ARG A 129 28.31 -7.01 -12.01
CA ARG A 129 28.59 -7.33 -10.62
C ARG A 129 29.66 -6.41 -10.06
N GLN A 130 29.35 -5.76 -8.95
CA GLN A 130 30.22 -4.87 -8.20
C GLN A 130 30.57 -5.53 -6.87
N ASN A 131 31.87 -5.70 -6.61
CA ASN A 131 32.36 -6.48 -5.46
C ASN A 131 33.07 -5.65 -4.39
N SER A 132 33.53 -4.43 -4.63
CA SER A 132 34.17 -3.63 -3.57
C SER A 132 34.35 -2.19 -4.04
N SER A 133 33.71 -1.22 -3.37
CA SER A 133 33.95 0.21 -3.59
C SER A 133 33.94 0.64 -5.07
N CYS A 134 33.07 0.03 -5.88
CA CYS A 134 32.93 0.39 -7.30
C CYS A 134 31.88 1.48 -7.48
N SER A 135 31.98 2.23 -8.57
CA SER A 135 30.92 3.16 -9.00
C SER A 135 30.55 2.89 -10.45
N VAL A 136 29.28 2.67 -10.74
CA VAL A 136 28.75 2.58 -12.11
C VAL A 136 27.77 3.73 -12.31
N LYS A 137 27.90 4.49 -13.40
CA LYS A 137 26.95 5.56 -13.73
C LYS A 137 26.47 5.41 -15.17
N PHE A 138 25.16 5.39 -15.35
CA PHE A 138 24.49 5.50 -16.64
C PHE A 138 23.96 6.93 -16.78
N SER A 139 24.22 7.57 -17.92
CA SER A 139 23.87 8.99 -18.12
C SER A 139 23.59 9.35 -19.58
N ASN A 140 23.20 10.61 -19.78
CA ASN A 140 23.02 11.26 -21.09
C ASN A 140 22.02 10.54 -22.01
N ASN A 141 20.83 10.22 -21.48
CA ASN A 141 19.74 9.64 -22.27
C ASN A 141 20.12 8.30 -22.91
N SER A 142 20.84 7.47 -22.16
CA SER A 142 21.10 6.08 -22.55
C SER A 142 19.76 5.34 -22.67
N LYS A 143 19.62 4.49 -23.69
CA LYS A 143 18.33 3.89 -24.07
C LYS A 143 18.40 2.39 -24.22
N PHE A 144 17.39 1.70 -23.72
CA PHE A 144 17.27 0.27 -23.77
C PHE A 144 15.92 -0.09 -24.36
N LYS A 145 15.91 -0.68 -25.56
CA LYS A 145 14.68 -0.91 -26.33
C LYS A 145 14.52 -2.37 -26.71
N HIS A 146 13.38 -2.95 -26.38
CA HIS A 146 13.01 -4.32 -26.79
C HIS A 146 14.03 -5.39 -26.38
N CYS A 147 14.80 -5.13 -25.33
CA CYS A 147 15.78 -6.09 -24.83
C CYS A 147 15.09 -7.16 -23.99
N THR A 148 15.55 -8.40 -24.14
CA THR A 148 14.85 -9.56 -23.56
C THR A 148 15.81 -10.50 -22.85
N ASP A 149 15.56 -10.74 -21.57
CA ASP A 149 16.06 -11.92 -20.89
C ASP A 149 15.18 -13.14 -21.29
N TYR A 150 15.82 -14.19 -21.82
CA TYR A 150 15.13 -15.40 -22.25
C TYR A 150 15.11 -16.51 -21.19
N ASN A 151 15.67 -16.28 -19.99
CA ASN A 151 15.78 -17.31 -18.96
C ASN A 151 15.11 -16.95 -17.64
N GLN A 152 15.54 -15.88 -16.97
CA GLN A 152 15.06 -15.55 -15.63
C GLN A 152 14.88 -14.04 -15.33
N SER A 153 15.95 -13.23 -15.29
CA SER A 153 15.89 -11.91 -14.65
C SER A 153 16.58 -10.79 -15.45
N GLY A 154 16.04 -9.58 -15.35
CA GLY A 154 16.62 -8.35 -15.90
C GLY A 154 16.48 -8.32 -17.42
N GLY A 155 15.35 -7.83 -17.94
CA GLY A 155 15.13 -7.85 -19.39
C GLY A 155 16.11 -6.99 -20.17
N GLU A 156 16.62 -5.91 -19.57
CA GLU A 156 17.84 -5.25 -20.04
C GLU A 156 18.99 -5.47 -19.08
N LEU A 157 18.82 -5.08 -17.81
CA LEU A 157 19.92 -4.87 -16.87
C LEU A 157 19.83 -5.81 -15.68
N TYR A 158 20.93 -6.49 -15.39
CA TYR A 158 21.12 -7.26 -14.17
C TYR A 158 22.25 -6.67 -13.33
N LEU A 159 21.95 -6.29 -12.08
CA LEU A 159 22.88 -5.65 -11.16
C LEU A 159 23.08 -6.46 -9.87
N ASN A 160 24.34 -6.64 -9.47
CA ASN A 160 24.72 -7.01 -8.12
C ASN A 160 25.61 -5.91 -7.53
N ILE A 161 25.15 -5.26 -6.46
CA ILE A 161 25.80 -4.10 -5.85
C ILE A 161 26.16 -4.45 -4.40
N ASN A 162 27.43 -4.79 -4.17
CA ASN A 162 27.90 -5.24 -2.87
C ASN A 162 29.07 -4.37 -2.37
N ASP A 163 29.40 -4.53 -1.09
CA ASP A 163 30.63 -4.04 -0.46
C ASP A 163 30.88 -2.54 -0.73
N TYR A 164 29.90 -1.72 -0.33
CA TYR A 164 29.92 -0.26 -0.47
C TYR A 164 30.05 0.25 -1.91
N SER A 165 29.68 -0.57 -2.90
CA SER A 165 29.60 -0.15 -4.30
C SER A 165 28.34 0.67 -4.56
N SER A 166 28.35 1.46 -5.64
CA SER A 166 27.24 2.30 -6.07
C SER A 166 26.91 2.15 -7.55
N CYS A 167 25.62 2.20 -7.88
CA CYS A 167 25.13 2.31 -9.26
C CYS A 167 24.13 3.46 -9.36
N GLU A 168 24.28 4.30 -10.38
CA GLU A 168 23.41 5.45 -10.65
C GLU A 168 22.81 5.33 -12.06
N LEU A 169 21.49 5.44 -12.15
CA LEU A 169 20.73 5.59 -13.40
C LEU A 169 20.20 7.02 -13.47
N ASP A 170 20.83 7.84 -14.31
CA ASP A 170 20.56 9.27 -14.42
C ASP A 170 20.07 9.60 -15.84
N ASN A 171 18.78 9.92 -15.95
CA ASN A 171 18.11 10.20 -17.24
C ASN A 171 18.30 9.05 -18.25
N VAL A 172 17.77 7.88 -17.90
CA VAL A 172 17.87 6.63 -18.68
C VAL A 172 16.48 6.16 -19.12
N GLU A 173 16.36 5.57 -20.31
CA GLU A 173 15.07 5.12 -20.86
C GLU A 173 15.06 3.59 -21.03
N PHE A 174 14.14 2.90 -20.35
CA PHE A 174 13.81 1.50 -20.57
C PHE A 174 12.46 1.41 -21.28
N ASP A 175 12.43 0.81 -22.45
CA ASP A 175 11.27 0.77 -23.33
C ASP A 175 11.03 -0.66 -23.83
N THR A 176 9.91 -1.24 -23.39
CA THR A 176 9.44 -2.56 -23.83
C THR A 176 10.48 -3.66 -23.56
N CYS A 177 11.19 -3.58 -22.43
CA CYS A 177 12.13 -4.62 -21.99
C CYS A 177 11.40 -5.76 -21.28
N ASN A 178 11.82 -7.00 -21.53
CA ASN A 178 11.12 -8.19 -21.05
C ASN A 178 12.02 -9.16 -20.29
N ALA A 179 11.60 -9.62 -19.11
CA ALA A 179 12.24 -10.71 -18.37
C ALA A 179 11.32 -11.93 -18.31
N GLN A 180 11.88 -13.13 -18.10
CA GLN A 180 11.02 -14.30 -17.92
C GLN A 180 10.36 -14.36 -16.54
N GLN A 181 11.00 -13.83 -15.50
CA GLN A 181 10.49 -13.89 -14.13
C GLN A 181 10.64 -12.58 -13.38
N PHE A 182 11.82 -11.96 -13.38
CA PHE A 182 12.09 -10.88 -12.43
C PHE A 182 12.66 -9.64 -13.10
N GLY A 183 12.01 -8.49 -12.96
CA GLY A 183 12.56 -7.20 -13.40
C GLY A 183 12.59 -7.06 -14.92
N GLY A 184 11.45 -6.78 -15.55
CA GLY A 184 11.37 -6.69 -17.01
C GLY A 184 12.30 -5.65 -17.62
N GLY A 185 12.55 -4.52 -16.95
CA GLY A 185 13.66 -3.62 -17.27
C GLY A 185 14.94 -3.99 -16.51
N LEU A 186 14.84 -4.02 -15.17
CA LEU A 186 15.99 -4.13 -14.28
C LEU A 186 15.75 -5.16 -13.17
N PHE A 187 16.72 -6.04 -12.97
CA PHE A 187 16.85 -6.84 -11.75
C PHE A 187 18.07 -6.41 -10.95
N GLY A 188 17.93 -6.25 -9.63
CA GLY A 188 19.00 -5.78 -8.76
C GLY A 188 19.08 -6.53 -7.43
N THR A 189 20.29 -6.90 -7.03
CA THR A 189 20.60 -7.27 -5.63
C THR A 189 21.53 -6.25 -5.00
N ILE A 190 21.21 -5.84 -3.78
CA ILE A 190 21.94 -4.80 -3.05
C ILE A 190 22.24 -5.31 -1.63
N SER A 191 23.52 -5.38 -1.28
CA SER A 191 23.94 -5.77 0.08
C SER A 191 25.24 -5.11 0.52
N ASP A 192 25.58 -5.31 1.80
CA ASP A 192 26.89 -4.95 2.38
C ASP A 192 27.25 -3.47 2.12
N GLY A 193 26.30 -2.56 2.36
CA GLY A 193 26.47 -1.12 2.13
C GLY A 193 26.29 -0.66 0.66
N GLY A 194 25.87 -1.54 -0.24
CA GLY A 194 25.61 -1.20 -1.64
C GLY A 194 24.50 -0.16 -1.83
N ILE A 195 24.61 0.66 -2.89
CA ILE A 195 23.65 1.73 -3.18
C ILE A 195 23.21 1.69 -4.65
N LEU A 196 21.90 1.63 -4.90
CA LEU A 196 21.31 1.91 -6.21
C LEU A 196 20.52 3.21 -6.16
N THR A 197 20.81 4.13 -7.07
CA THR A 197 20.07 5.39 -7.24
C THR A 197 19.50 5.49 -8.66
N ILE A 198 18.21 5.82 -8.75
CA ILE A 198 17.50 6.11 -9.99
C ILE A 198 16.97 7.53 -9.89
N MET A 199 17.32 8.39 -10.85
CA MET A 199 17.09 9.83 -10.73
C MET A 199 16.77 10.53 -12.06
N ASN A 200 16.47 11.82 -11.93
CA ASN A 200 16.04 12.73 -12.98
C ASN A 200 14.82 12.18 -13.73
N THR A 201 14.87 12.17 -15.06
CA THR A 201 13.78 11.76 -15.95
C THR A 201 13.94 10.30 -16.40
N THR A 202 14.43 9.42 -15.51
CA THR A 202 14.58 8.00 -15.84
C THR A 202 13.20 7.34 -15.97
N THR A 203 12.98 6.61 -17.06
CA THR A 203 11.67 6.04 -17.38
C THR A 203 11.71 4.54 -17.61
N PHE A 204 10.63 3.86 -17.20
CA PHE A 204 10.33 2.48 -17.53
C PHE A 204 8.96 2.46 -18.21
N THR A 205 8.94 2.14 -19.50
CA THR A 205 7.71 2.14 -20.31
C THR A 205 7.48 0.74 -20.83
N SER A 206 6.28 0.20 -20.62
CA SER A 206 5.84 -1.09 -21.17
C SER A 206 6.80 -2.26 -20.87
N CYS A 207 7.60 -2.16 -19.81
CA CYS A 207 8.49 -3.24 -19.38
C CYS A 207 7.67 -4.33 -18.71
N SER A 208 8.00 -5.60 -18.96
CA SER A 208 7.16 -6.70 -18.47
C SER A 208 7.91 -7.99 -18.10
N CYS A 209 7.26 -8.81 -17.27
CA CYS A 209 7.62 -10.22 -17.12
C CYS A 209 6.70 -11.09 -17.98
N VAL A 210 7.26 -12.07 -18.71
CA VAL A 210 6.55 -12.81 -19.77
C VAL A 210 6.69 -14.33 -19.71
N GLY A 211 7.31 -14.89 -18.68
CA GLY A 211 7.59 -16.33 -18.60
C GLY A 211 6.34 -17.18 -18.37
N SER A 212 5.94 -17.95 -19.38
CA SER A 212 4.80 -18.86 -19.28
C SER A 212 5.04 -19.96 -18.24
N GLY A 213 4.03 -20.21 -17.38
CA GLY A 213 4.09 -21.24 -16.33
C GLY A 213 5.09 -20.97 -15.21
N LYS A 214 5.68 -19.76 -15.16
CA LYS A 214 6.62 -19.33 -14.12
C LYS A 214 5.96 -18.31 -13.20
N TYR A 215 6.50 -18.23 -11.98
CA TYR A 215 6.22 -17.15 -11.05
C TYR A 215 7.05 -15.92 -11.42
N GLN A 216 6.44 -14.73 -11.36
CA GLN A 216 6.96 -13.48 -11.91
C GLN A 216 6.77 -12.29 -10.97
N GLU A 217 7.76 -11.42 -10.88
CA GLU A 217 7.66 -10.20 -10.07
C GLU A 217 8.43 -9.01 -10.66
N GLY A 218 7.85 -7.81 -10.63
CA GLY A 218 8.51 -6.56 -11.00
C GLY A 218 8.59 -6.36 -12.51
N GLY A 219 7.50 -5.95 -13.15
CA GLY A 219 7.48 -5.75 -14.61
C GLY A 219 8.46 -4.67 -15.08
N GLY A 220 8.62 -3.57 -14.34
CA GLY A 220 9.72 -2.63 -14.54
C GLY A 220 10.99 -3.05 -13.81
N ILE A 221 10.92 -3.12 -12.48
CA ILE A 221 12.07 -3.34 -11.60
C ILE A 221 11.76 -4.44 -10.58
N ASN A 222 12.75 -5.29 -10.31
CA ASN A 222 12.76 -6.18 -9.15
C ASN A 222 14.05 -5.98 -8.33
N ILE A 223 13.91 -5.58 -7.06
CA ILE A 223 15.03 -5.36 -6.14
C ILE A 223 14.95 -6.30 -4.95
N ILE A 224 16.08 -6.95 -4.65
CA ILE A 224 16.35 -7.60 -3.37
C ILE A 224 17.40 -6.79 -2.63
N ILE A 225 17.04 -6.27 -1.46
CA ILE A 225 17.93 -5.43 -0.65
C ILE A 225 18.03 -5.95 0.79
N LYS A 226 19.26 -6.04 1.29
CA LYS A 226 19.57 -6.47 2.66
C LYS A 226 20.71 -5.65 3.22
N ASP A 227 20.88 -5.68 4.55
CA ASP A 227 21.87 -4.93 5.32
C ASP A 227 21.47 -3.46 5.59
N GLY A 228 21.76 -3.00 6.81
CA GLY A 228 21.34 -1.68 7.32
C GLY A 228 22.08 -0.50 6.69
N ASN A 229 23.18 -0.74 6.00
CA ASN A 229 23.90 0.31 5.27
C ASN A 229 23.49 0.37 3.79
N SER A 230 22.80 -0.66 3.29
CA SER A 230 22.37 -0.73 1.89
C SER A 230 21.19 0.20 1.62
N LYS A 231 21.20 0.81 0.42
CA LYS A 231 20.17 1.78 0.01
C LYS A 231 19.64 1.53 -1.39
N PHE A 232 18.33 1.64 -1.54
CA PHE A 232 17.69 1.81 -2.85
C PHE A 232 16.94 3.13 -2.88
N ILE A 233 17.25 3.97 -3.87
CA ILE A 233 16.73 5.33 -3.97
C ILE A 233 16.14 5.52 -5.36
N ILE A 234 14.90 5.98 -5.44
CA ILE A 234 14.31 6.56 -6.64
C ILE A 234 13.87 7.98 -6.29
N ASN A 235 14.31 8.97 -7.03
CA ASN A 235 13.95 10.36 -6.78
C ASN A 235 13.61 11.12 -8.08
N GLU A 236 13.17 12.36 -7.88
CA GLU A 236 12.91 13.34 -8.95
C GLU A 236 11.81 12.86 -9.92
N LEU A 237 11.85 13.24 -11.19
CA LEU A 237 10.77 13.04 -12.16
C LEU A 237 10.82 11.66 -12.85
N SER A 238 11.26 10.62 -12.13
CA SER A 238 11.30 9.26 -12.66
C SER A 238 9.88 8.71 -12.84
N SER A 239 9.65 7.83 -13.82
CA SER A 239 8.31 7.31 -14.08
C SER A 239 8.26 5.86 -14.56
N PHE A 240 7.15 5.21 -14.22
CA PHE A 240 6.77 3.88 -14.65
C PHE A 240 5.43 3.97 -15.34
N THR A 241 5.37 3.56 -16.61
CA THR A 241 4.17 3.67 -17.43
C THR A 241 3.86 2.34 -18.10
N SER A 242 2.66 1.82 -17.88
CA SER A 242 2.17 0.59 -18.50
C SER A 242 3.08 -0.64 -18.29
N CYS A 243 3.85 -0.65 -17.19
CA CYS A 243 4.63 -1.83 -16.83
C CYS A 243 3.72 -2.92 -16.27
N THR A 244 3.95 -4.16 -16.69
CA THR A 244 3.06 -5.28 -16.37
C THR A 244 3.81 -6.49 -15.85
N CYS A 245 3.20 -7.20 -14.92
CA CYS A 245 3.72 -8.48 -14.43
C CYS A 245 2.57 -9.47 -14.29
N LYS A 246 2.84 -10.77 -14.33
CA LYS A 246 1.80 -11.75 -14.01
C LYS A 246 1.50 -11.75 -12.51
N ASP A 247 2.47 -12.08 -11.66
CA ASP A 247 2.16 -12.33 -10.24
C ASP A 247 2.27 -11.07 -9.37
N LEU A 248 3.40 -10.37 -9.26
CA LEU A 248 3.49 -9.22 -8.34
C LEU A 248 4.23 -8.01 -8.90
N GLY A 249 3.73 -6.80 -8.63
CA GLY A 249 4.41 -5.54 -8.91
C GLY A 249 4.57 -5.26 -10.39
N GLY A 250 3.53 -4.71 -11.03
CA GLY A 250 3.58 -4.31 -12.44
C GLY A 250 4.75 -3.38 -12.74
N ALA A 251 4.94 -2.35 -11.93
CA ALA A 251 6.09 -1.45 -12.03
C ALA A 251 7.28 -1.95 -11.21
N ILE A 252 7.11 -2.11 -9.90
CA ILE A 252 8.21 -2.39 -8.98
C ILE A 252 7.85 -3.53 -8.04
N ASN A 253 8.82 -4.41 -7.81
CA ASN A 253 8.85 -5.37 -6.71
C ASN A 253 10.07 -5.13 -5.81
N ILE A 254 9.86 -5.08 -4.49
CA ILE A 254 10.94 -4.90 -3.50
C ILE A 254 10.86 -5.95 -2.39
N ASN A 255 11.97 -6.65 -2.17
CA ASN A 255 12.17 -7.50 -0.99
C ASN A 255 13.29 -6.91 -0.11
N GLY A 256 12.89 -6.27 0.99
CA GLY A 256 13.80 -5.56 1.90
C GLY A 256 13.96 -6.25 3.26
N SER A 257 15.20 -6.44 3.73
CA SER A 257 15.48 -7.10 5.01
C SER A 257 16.68 -6.51 5.77
N LEU A 258 16.86 -6.91 7.03
CA LEU A 258 18.04 -6.62 7.85
C LEU A 258 18.40 -5.12 7.94
N GLY A 259 17.41 -4.26 8.17
CA GLY A 259 17.61 -2.82 8.31
C GLY A 259 17.76 -2.03 7.01
N ALA A 260 17.59 -2.67 5.85
CA ALA A 260 17.70 -2.03 4.54
C ALA A 260 16.83 -0.77 4.42
N MET A 261 17.36 0.27 3.76
CA MET A 261 16.66 1.53 3.56
C MET A 261 16.25 1.72 2.10
N ILE A 262 14.96 1.99 1.89
CA ILE A 262 14.39 2.29 0.58
C ILE A 262 13.70 3.65 0.62
N ASN A 263 13.99 4.52 -0.36
CA ASN A 263 13.38 5.85 -0.48
C ASN A 263 12.88 6.10 -1.89
N ILE A 264 11.61 6.46 -2.03
CA ILE A 264 10.95 6.73 -3.31
C ILE A 264 10.27 8.08 -3.23
N LYS A 265 10.70 9.02 -4.08
CA LYS A 265 10.37 10.43 -3.98
C LYS A 265 10.01 11.02 -5.34
N SER A 266 8.87 11.70 -5.44
CA SER A 266 8.44 12.42 -6.66
C SER A 266 8.22 11.56 -7.92
N VAL A 267 8.09 10.24 -7.75
CA VAL A 267 7.94 9.26 -8.85
C VAL A 267 6.49 9.14 -9.31
N SER A 268 6.27 8.94 -10.61
CA SER A 268 4.94 8.65 -11.16
C SER A 268 4.79 7.18 -11.57
N PHE A 269 3.70 6.55 -11.13
CA PHE A 269 3.27 5.20 -11.53
C PHE A 269 1.93 5.33 -12.26
N ILE A 270 1.93 4.99 -13.56
CA ILE A 270 0.78 5.23 -14.44
C ILE A 270 0.41 3.92 -15.13
N SER A 271 -0.83 3.48 -14.97
CA SER A 271 -1.38 2.30 -15.67
C SER A 271 -0.53 1.03 -15.52
N CYS A 272 0.17 0.91 -14.40
CA CYS A 272 0.93 -0.29 -14.09
C CYS A 272 0.03 -1.32 -13.43
N SER A 273 0.16 -2.58 -13.83
CA SER A 273 -0.76 -3.63 -13.38
C SER A 273 -0.09 -4.99 -13.23
N SER A 274 -0.70 -5.85 -12.41
CA SER A 274 -0.40 -7.27 -12.44
C SER A 274 -1.63 -8.10 -12.05
N GLU A 275 -1.63 -9.39 -12.40
CA GLU A 275 -2.74 -10.28 -12.02
C GLU A 275 -2.75 -10.48 -10.51
N GLY A 276 -1.60 -10.81 -9.92
CA GLY A 276 -1.49 -11.16 -8.51
C GLY A 276 -1.15 -10.01 -7.55
N GLY A 277 -0.92 -8.78 -8.00
CA GLY A 277 -0.71 -7.66 -7.09
C GLY A 277 -0.10 -6.40 -7.68
N GLU A 278 -0.95 -5.38 -7.89
CA GLU A 278 -0.66 -3.95 -7.96
C GLU A 278 0.41 -3.44 -8.96
N GLY A 279 0.47 -2.10 -9.08
CA GLY A 279 1.64 -1.41 -9.63
C GLY A 279 2.92 -1.58 -8.80
N PHE A 280 2.84 -1.69 -7.48
CA PHE A 280 4.00 -1.71 -6.58
C PHE A 280 3.91 -2.76 -5.46
N ASN A 281 4.64 -3.86 -5.58
CA ASN A 281 4.72 -4.85 -4.52
C ASN A 281 5.92 -4.62 -3.60
N THR A 282 5.71 -4.76 -2.28
CA THR A 282 6.80 -4.76 -1.31
C THR A 282 6.63 -5.78 -0.20
N ARG A 283 7.74 -6.42 0.16
CA ARG A 283 7.90 -7.21 1.38
C ARG A 283 9.04 -6.65 2.23
N LEU A 284 8.73 -6.26 3.45
CA LEU A 284 9.68 -5.70 4.41
C LEU A 284 9.79 -6.60 5.64
N GLN A 285 11.02 -6.97 5.99
CA GLN A 285 11.37 -7.85 7.09
C GLN A 285 12.50 -7.25 7.93
N THR A 286 12.65 -7.72 9.16
CA THR A 286 13.78 -7.40 10.05
C THR A 286 14.22 -5.93 10.01
N SER A 287 13.36 -5.03 10.45
CA SER A 287 13.64 -3.59 10.57
C SER A 287 13.93 -2.83 9.25
N SER A 288 13.63 -3.40 8.07
CA SER A 288 13.74 -2.65 6.82
C SER A 288 12.68 -1.55 6.71
N ILE A 289 13.04 -0.45 6.05
CA ILE A 289 12.23 0.76 5.99
C ILE A 289 12.03 1.17 4.53
N LEU A 290 10.77 1.40 4.15
CA LEU A 290 10.39 2.02 2.88
C LEU A 290 9.71 3.36 3.14
N ASN A 291 10.26 4.43 2.58
CA ASN A 291 9.66 5.77 2.57
C ASN A 291 9.15 6.11 1.17
N ILE A 292 7.88 6.49 1.05
CA ILE A 292 7.26 6.96 -0.19
C ILE A 292 6.73 8.38 0.07
N THR A 293 7.41 9.39 -0.47
CA THR A 293 7.18 10.81 -0.10
C THR A 293 7.28 11.77 -1.27
N ASP A 294 7.07 13.07 -1.01
CA ASP A 294 7.39 14.16 -1.95
C ASP A 294 6.67 14.06 -3.30
N ALA A 295 5.33 13.96 -3.30
CA ALA A 295 4.49 13.95 -4.51
C ALA A 295 4.66 12.73 -5.43
N VAL A 296 4.83 11.53 -4.85
CA VAL A 296 4.60 10.29 -5.60
C VAL A 296 3.14 10.21 -6.04
N ASN A 297 2.88 9.74 -7.26
CA ASN A 297 1.53 9.56 -7.78
C ASN A 297 1.33 8.14 -8.30
N PHE A 298 0.26 7.48 -7.85
CA PHE A 298 -0.27 6.26 -8.44
C PHE A 298 -1.56 6.59 -9.17
N THR A 299 -1.60 6.34 -10.48
CA THR A 299 -2.73 6.71 -11.32
C THR A 299 -3.12 5.54 -12.21
N LEU A 300 -4.38 5.13 -12.15
CA LEU A 300 -4.92 4.01 -12.94
C LEU A 300 -4.14 2.70 -12.75
N CYS A 301 -3.57 2.49 -11.56
CA CYS A 301 -2.91 1.23 -11.23
C CYS A 301 -3.96 0.19 -10.86
N GLU A 302 -3.81 -1.02 -11.42
CA GLU A 302 -4.85 -2.04 -11.37
C GLU A 302 -4.30 -3.39 -10.91
N SER A 303 -5.13 -4.13 -10.16
CA SER A 303 -4.86 -5.52 -9.75
C SER A 303 -6.07 -6.39 -10.04
N ALA A 304 -5.85 -7.48 -10.78
CA ALA A 304 -6.93 -8.42 -11.11
C ALA A 304 -7.19 -9.47 -10.01
N SER A 305 -6.54 -9.34 -8.84
CA SER A 305 -6.67 -10.28 -7.71
C SER A 305 -7.03 -9.59 -6.40
N LEU A 306 -6.84 -10.31 -5.29
CA LEU A 306 -7.17 -9.93 -3.91
C LEU A 306 -6.19 -8.93 -3.27
N ASN A 307 -5.33 -8.35 -4.08
CA ASN A 307 -4.23 -7.48 -3.68
C ASN A 307 -4.47 -6.09 -4.24
N GLY A 308 -3.88 -5.06 -3.61
CA GLY A 308 -4.29 -3.69 -3.86
C GLY A 308 -4.02 -3.24 -5.30
N GLY A 309 -4.62 -2.14 -5.76
CA GLY A 309 -4.36 -1.67 -7.14
C GLY A 309 -3.05 -0.91 -7.27
N GLY A 310 -2.75 -0.04 -6.28
CA GLY A 310 -1.53 0.78 -6.27
C GLY A 310 -0.34 0.08 -5.61
N ILE A 311 -0.51 -0.36 -4.35
CA ILE A 311 0.52 -0.98 -3.52
C ILE A 311 -0.05 -2.22 -2.82
N ARG A 312 0.72 -3.31 -2.74
CA ARG A 312 0.62 -4.20 -1.59
C ARG A 312 1.90 -4.26 -0.79
N ALA A 313 1.70 -4.31 0.51
CA ALA A 313 2.75 -4.19 1.49
C ALA A 313 2.61 -5.29 2.54
N ILE A 314 3.54 -6.26 2.50
CA ILE A 314 3.71 -7.25 3.54
C ILE A 314 4.83 -6.80 4.46
N LEU A 315 4.49 -6.46 5.71
CA LEU A 315 5.44 -6.06 6.73
C LEU A 315 5.39 -7.09 7.85
N THR A 316 6.46 -7.87 7.96
CA THR A 316 6.60 -8.90 8.98
C THR A 316 7.84 -8.62 9.81
N GLU A 317 7.84 -9.13 11.05
CA GLU A 317 8.93 -9.00 12.01
C GLU A 317 9.15 -7.57 12.54
N ILE A 318 9.93 -7.49 13.62
CA ILE A 318 10.06 -6.29 14.43
C ILE A 318 10.59 -5.12 13.60
N ALA A 319 9.83 -4.01 13.65
CA ALA A 319 10.17 -2.70 13.12
C ALA A 319 10.28 -2.62 11.58
N SER A 320 9.80 -3.60 10.83
CA SER A 320 9.58 -3.41 9.38
C SER A 320 8.56 -2.28 9.18
N SER A 321 8.89 -1.28 8.37
CA SER A 321 8.13 -0.02 8.35
C SER A 321 7.91 0.52 6.94
N LEU A 322 6.67 0.93 6.66
CA LEU A 322 6.27 1.67 5.47
C LEU A 322 5.71 3.03 5.90
N TYR A 323 6.34 4.09 5.41
CA TYR A 323 5.91 5.47 5.63
C TYR A 323 5.47 6.09 4.30
N ILE A 324 4.24 6.57 4.27
CA ILE A 324 3.63 7.22 3.11
C ILE A 324 3.26 8.64 3.51
N SER A 325 3.77 9.66 2.80
CA SER A 325 3.51 11.05 3.17
C SER A 325 3.45 12.01 1.99
N GLY A 326 2.31 12.71 1.86
CA GLY A 326 2.11 13.74 0.82
C GLY A 326 2.07 13.18 -0.60
N ILE A 327 1.35 12.08 -0.82
CA ILE A 327 1.27 11.40 -2.12
C ILE A 327 -0.18 11.30 -2.64
N LEU A 328 -0.37 10.95 -3.92
CA LEU A 328 -1.69 10.78 -4.52
C LEU A 328 -1.91 9.33 -5.00
N PHE A 329 -3.07 8.78 -4.69
CA PHE A 329 -3.66 7.63 -5.37
C PHE A 329 -4.93 8.11 -6.09
N ASP A 330 -4.99 7.98 -7.42
CA ASP A 330 -6.12 8.41 -8.23
C ASP A 330 -6.57 7.29 -9.18
N ASN A 331 -7.82 6.85 -9.03
CA ASN A 331 -8.41 5.73 -9.79
C ASN A 331 -7.60 4.43 -9.73
N CYS A 332 -7.06 4.10 -8.56
CA CYS A 332 -6.48 2.78 -8.36
C CYS A 332 -7.61 1.76 -8.11
N GLU A 333 -7.51 0.59 -8.74
CA GLU A 333 -8.54 -0.44 -8.72
C GLU A 333 -7.97 -1.81 -8.34
N ALA A 334 -8.70 -2.56 -7.52
CA ALA A 334 -8.43 -3.96 -7.25
C ALA A 334 -9.70 -4.79 -7.35
N PHE A 335 -9.60 -6.08 -7.68
CA PHE A 335 -10.76 -6.97 -7.55
C PHE A 335 -11.23 -7.03 -6.08
N GLN A 336 -10.32 -7.27 -5.13
CA GLN A 336 -10.59 -7.15 -3.69
C GLN A 336 -9.35 -6.65 -2.93
N GLY A 337 -9.53 -6.27 -1.65
CA GLY A 337 -8.40 -6.02 -0.76
C GLY A 337 -7.72 -4.66 -0.95
N GLY A 338 -8.47 -3.57 -1.10
CA GLY A 338 -7.92 -2.21 -1.13
C GLY A 338 -7.61 -1.69 -2.52
N GLY A 339 -8.47 -0.88 -3.14
CA GLY A 339 -8.21 -0.36 -4.50
C GLY A 339 -6.87 0.39 -4.64
N ALA A 340 -6.39 1.06 -3.59
CA ALA A 340 -5.07 1.68 -3.57
C ALA A 340 -4.03 0.85 -2.82
N ILE A 341 -4.28 0.46 -1.57
CA ILE A 341 -3.30 -0.20 -0.70
C ILE A 341 -3.91 -1.47 -0.10
N SER A 342 -3.23 -2.60 -0.26
CA SER A 342 -3.46 -3.80 0.54
C SER A 342 -2.28 -4.01 1.49
N THR A 343 -2.53 -4.22 2.78
CA THR A 343 -1.44 -4.45 3.73
C THR A 343 -1.69 -5.59 4.69
N LEU A 344 -0.61 -6.34 4.95
CA LEU A 344 -0.50 -7.32 6.02
C LEU A 344 0.60 -6.88 6.97
N LEU A 345 0.23 -6.62 8.23
CA LEU A 345 1.11 -6.18 9.30
C LEU A 345 1.13 -7.24 10.40
N THR A 346 2.25 -7.96 10.54
CA THR A 346 2.41 -8.98 11.59
C THR A 346 3.74 -8.81 12.31
N ASP A 347 3.83 -9.36 13.53
CA ASP A 347 5.08 -9.47 14.29
C ASP A 347 5.87 -8.16 14.47
N GLY A 348 5.19 -7.01 14.47
CA GLY A 348 5.82 -5.69 14.61
C GLY A 348 5.90 -4.86 13.33
N GLY A 349 5.22 -5.27 12.25
CA GLY A 349 5.09 -4.47 11.03
C GLY A 349 4.31 -3.16 11.24
N PHE A 350 4.76 -2.09 10.58
CA PHE A 350 4.24 -0.74 10.78
C PHE A 350 3.91 -0.02 9.47
N LEU A 351 2.65 0.39 9.29
CA LEU A 351 2.24 1.31 8.23
C LEU A 351 1.77 2.63 8.84
N THR A 352 2.37 3.74 8.38
CA THR A 352 1.86 5.10 8.61
C THR A 352 1.60 5.79 7.28
N VAL A 353 0.39 6.33 7.14
CA VAL A 353 0.00 7.23 6.05
C VAL A 353 -0.28 8.59 6.64
N GLU A 354 0.39 9.62 6.15
CA GLU A 354 0.30 10.96 6.73
C GLU A 354 0.44 12.10 5.70
N GLY A 355 0.48 13.33 6.21
CA GLY A 355 0.63 14.53 5.38
C GLY A 355 -0.59 14.80 4.49
N LEU A 356 -0.36 15.50 3.38
CA LEU A 356 -1.38 15.80 2.37
C LEU A 356 -1.62 14.61 1.42
N THR A 357 -1.71 13.39 1.97
CA THR A 357 -1.94 12.18 1.17
C THR A 357 -3.42 12.08 0.78
N ASN A 358 -3.69 11.85 -0.51
CA ASN A 358 -5.05 11.79 -1.05
C ASN A 358 -5.32 10.45 -1.75
N PHE A 359 -6.47 9.87 -1.47
CA PHE A 359 -7.06 8.73 -2.17
C PHE A 359 -8.31 9.23 -2.88
N THR A 360 -8.30 9.25 -4.21
CA THR A 360 -9.39 9.78 -5.02
C THR A 360 -9.92 8.69 -5.94
N ARG A 361 -11.22 8.39 -5.84
CA ARG A 361 -11.89 7.41 -6.70
C ARG A 361 -11.20 6.04 -6.76
N CYS A 362 -10.55 5.64 -5.66
CA CYS A 362 -10.02 4.29 -5.53
C CYS A 362 -11.16 3.32 -5.23
N GLN A 363 -11.17 2.15 -5.87
CA GLN A 363 -12.28 1.22 -5.74
C GLN A 363 -11.86 -0.25 -5.70
N THR A 364 -12.72 -1.07 -5.07
CA THR A 364 -12.74 -2.52 -5.29
C THR A 364 -13.94 -2.93 -6.13
N THR A 365 -13.84 -4.01 -6.92
CA THR A 365 -14.89 -4.39 -7.89
C THR A 365 -15.51 -5.77 -7.68
N GLY A 366 -14.97 -6.61 -6.80
CA GLY A 366 -15.46 -7.98 -6.56
C GLY A 366 -16.85 -8.05 -5.92
N ASP A 367 -17.76 -8.83 -6.51
CA ASP A 367 -19.17 -8.89 -6.12
C ASP A 367 -19.58 -10.17 -5.35
N THR A 368 -20.21 -11.16 -5.97
CA THR A 368 -20.89 -12.30 -5.34
C THR A 368 -20.00 -13.51 -5.09
N GLU A 369 -18.87 -13.63 -5.80
CA GLU A 369 -17.84 -14.67 -5.60
C GLU A 369 -16.72 -14.22 -4.63
N ALA A 370 -16.86 -13.02 -4.11
CA ALA A 370 -15.83 -12.28 -3.41
C ALA A 370 -15.78 -12.68 -1.92
N ASP A 371 -14.57 -12.80 -1.35
CA ASP A 371 -14.40 -13.05 0.09
C ASP A 371 -15.01 -11.86 0.85
N GLU A 372 -16.03 -12.13 1.67
CA GLU A 372 -16.75 -11.10 2.40
C GLU A 372 -15.84 -10.32 3.36
N ASP A 373 -14.65 -10.80 3.69
CA ASP A 373 -13.70 -10.13 4.58
C ASP A 373 -12.68 -9.25 3.85
N LEU A 374 -12.68 -9.20 2.51
CA LEU A 374 -11.73 -8.43 1.71
C LEU A 374 -12.38 -7.20 1.07
N GLY A 375 -12.62 -6.18 1.89
CA GLY A 375 -13.18 -4.87 1.48
C GLY A 375 -12.13 -3.77 1.26
N GLY A 376 -12.55 -2.52 1.44
CA GLY A 376 -11.71 -1.32 1.38
C GLY A 376 -11.61 -0.75 -0.03
N GLY A 377 -12.35 0.31 -0.35
CA GLY A 377 -12.23 0.93 -1.69
C GLY A 377 -10.86 1.56 -1.92
N ALA A 378 -10.25 2.13 -0.89
CA ALA A 378 -8.87 2.61 -0.92
C ALA A 378 -7.92 1.65 -0.21
N ILE A 379 -8.17 1.33 1.07
CA ILE A 379 -7.21 0.58 1.90
C ILE A 379 -7.86 -0.66 2.49
N TYR A 380 -7.20 -1.79 2.32
CA TYR A 380 -7.42 -2.98 3.13
C TYR A 380 -6.23 -3.20 4.07
N ALA A 381 -6.50 -3.38 5.36
CA ALA A 381 -5.48 -3.62 6.36
C ALA A 381 -5.80 -4.85 7.22
N ASN A 382 -4.93 -5.85 7.16
CA ASN A 382 -4.90 -6.97 8.10
C ASN A 382 -3.76 -6.76 9.10
N VAL A 383 -4.10 -6.52 10.36
CA VAL A 383 -3.14 -6.13 11.41
C VAL A 383 -3.21 -7.14 12.55
N SER A 384 -2.11 -7.84 12.80
CA SER A 384 -2.03 -8.83 13.87
C SER A 384 -0.79 -8.66 14.75
N HIS A 385 -0.87 -9.12 15.99
CA HIS A 385 0.19 -9.12 17.00
C HIS A 385 0.45 -7.75 17.66
N ALA A 386 0.86 -7.78 18.93
CA ALA A 386 0.84 -6.62 19.83
C ALA A 386 1.76 -5.44 19.44
N SER A 387 2.75 -5.70 18.58
CA SER A 387 3.69 -4.66 18.13
C SER A 387 3.33 -4.07 16.77
N SER A 388 2.35 -4.65 16.07
CA SER A 388 1.95 -4.18 14.74
C SER A 388 1.05 -2.95 14.84
N LYS A 389 1.18 -2.06 13.88
CA LYS A 389 0.58 -0.73 13.94
C LYS A 389 0.10 -0.26 12.57
N PHE A 390 -1.13 0.24 12.50
CA PHE A 390 -1.68 0.89 11.32
C PHE A 390 -2.14 2.30 11.69
N ARG A 391 -1.56 3.33 11.07
CA ARG A 391 -1.84 4.73 11.42
C ARG A 391 -2.15 5.57 10.20
N ILE A 392 -3.24 6.34 10.28
CA ILE A 392 -3.58 7.43 9.37
C ILE A 392 -3.51 8.72 10.18
N ILE A 393 -2.56 9.61 9.86
CA ILE A 393 -2.25 10.77 10.71
C ILE A 393 -2.21 12.07 9.89
N GLY A 394 -2.81 13.12 10.43
CA GLY A 394 -2.81 14.43 9.77
C GLY A 394 -3.86 14.46 8.66
N THR A 395 -3.70 15.40 7.73
CA THR A 395 -4.71 15.81 6.75
C THR A 395 -4.85 14.85 5.56
N VAL A 396 -4.92 13.53 5.84
CA VAL A 396 -5.15 12.50 4.82
C VAL A 396 -6.60 12.55 4.36
N LYS A 397 -6.84 12.52 3.04
CA LYS A 397 -8.18 12.59 2.45
C LYS A 397 -8.52 11.31 1.67
N PHE A 398 -9.72 10.80 1.89
CA PHE A 398 -10.38 9.79 1.07
C PHE A 398 -11.58 10.45 0.40
N ASP A 399 -11.61 10.51 -0.92
CA ASP A 399 -12.64 11.20 -1.71
C ASP A 399 -13.23 10.25 -2.74
N GLN A 400 -14.53 9.97 -2.63
CA GLN A 400 -15.26 9.12 -3.57
C GLN A 400 -14.67 7.70 -3.71
N CYS A 401 -14.11 7.14 -2.65
CA CYS A 401 -13.69 5.73 -2.63
C CYS A 401 -14.90 4.79 -2.54
N GLU A 402 -14.85 3.65 -3.23
CA GLU A 402 -15.98 2.72 -3.33
C GLU A 402 -15.61 1.26 -3.07
N SER A 403 -16.46 0.52 -2.33
CA SER A 403 -16.31 -0.92 -2.10
C SER A 403 -17.66 -1.66 -2.13
N PRO A 404 -17.82 -2.74 -2.91
CA PRO A 404 -19.04 -3.53 -2.96
C PRO A 404 -19.29 -4.40 -1.72
N ILE A 405 -18.32 -4.54 -0.81
CA ILE A 405 -18.44 -5.45 0.34
C ILE A 405 -18.41 -4.68 1.64
N LYS A 406 -17.22 -4.32 2.13
CA LYS A 406 -17.01 -3.65 3.42
C LYS A 406 -16.10 -2.44 3.23
N GLY A 407 -16.36 -1.36 3.97
CA GLY A 407 -15.47 -0.21 4.05
C GLY A 407 -15.30 0.52 2.72
N GLY A 408 -16.13 1.54 2.45
CA GLY A 408 -16.06 2.28 1.18
C GLY A 408 -14.70 2.94 0.95
N ALA A 409 -14.04 3.40 2.01
CA ALA A 409 -12.63 3.80 1.94
C ALA A 409 -11.71 2.75 2.56
N ILE A 410 -11.94 2.36 3.83
CA ILE A 410 -11.01 1.50 4.58
C ILE A 410 -11.74 0.28 5.15
N CYS A 411 -11.17 -0.89 4.95
CA CYS A 411 -11.57 -2.13 5.63
C CYS A 411 -10.40 -2.63 6.51
N ILE A 412 -10.65 -2.81 7.80
CA ILE A 412 -9.63 -3.20 8.78
C ILE A 412 -10.04 -4.50 9.47
N LYS A 413 -9.13 -5.47 9.48
CA LYS A 413 -9.20 -6.68 10.32
C LYS A 413 -8.04 -6.66 11.30
N ALA A 414 -8.34 -6.81 12.57
CA ALA A 414 -7.39 -6.48 13.61
C ALA A 414 -7.43 -7.47 14.79
N GLU A 415 -6.31 -8.14 15.09
CA GLU A 415 -6.25 -9.23 16.08
C GLU A 415 -4.95 -9.22 16.94
N MET A 416 -5.03 -9.66 18.19
CA MET A 416 -3.87 -9.86 19.08
C MET A 416 -3.15 -8.57 19.56
N SER A 417 -3.90 -7.61 20.10
CA SER A 417 -3.37 -6.43 20.85
C SER A 417 -2.60 -5.36 20.09
N GLN A 418 -2.85 -5.25 18.79
CA GLN A 418 -2.37 -4.22 17.87
C GLN A 418 -2.95 -2.81 18.13
N LEU A 419 -2.26 -1.78 17.62
CA LEU A 419 -2.74 -0.39 17.64
C LEU A 419 -3.17 0.07 16.24
N ILE A 420 -4.41 0.53 16.14
CA ILE A 420 -4.93 1.23 14.97
C ILE A 420 -5.33 2.64 15.37
N GLU A 421 -4.86 3.62 14.60
CA GLU A 421 -5.14 5.03 14.86
C GLU A 421 -5.48 5.80 13.59
N ILE A 422 -6.56 6.57 13.66
CA ILE A 422 -6.98 7.53 12.64
C ILE A 422 -7.09 8.89 13.32
N ASN A 423 -6.28 9.85 12.87
CA ASN A 423 -6.09 11.13 13.52
C ASN A 423 -6.15 12.25 12.48
N ASN A 424 -7.16 13.12 12.56
CA ASN A 424 -7.34 14.29 11.68
C ASN A 424 -7.55 13.99 10.18
N ALA A 425 -8.13 12.83 9.85
CA ALA A 425 -8.40 12.43 8.46
C ALA A 425 -9.77 12.92 7.95
N THR A 426 -9.97 12.93 6.64
CA THR A 426 -11.27 13.25 6.02
C THR A 426 -11.72 12.13 5.08
N PHE A 427 -12.97 11.69 5.24
CA PHE A 427 -13.66 10.75 4.38
C PHE A 427 -14.85 11.48 3.74
N ASP A 428 -14.82 11.71 2.44
CA ASP A 428 -15.80 12.51 1.71
C ASP A 428 -16.44 11.67 0.60
N ARG A 429 -17.77 11.50 0.66
CA ARG A 429 -18.57 10.75 -0.32
C ARG A 429 -18.07 9.32 -0.58
N CYS A 430 -17.50 8.66 0.42
CA CYS A 430 -17.13 7.24 0.31
C CYS A 430 -18.38 6.36 0.34
N ILE A 431 -18.41 5.32 -0.49
CA ILE A 431 -19.60 4.49 -0.70
C ILE A 431 -19.26 3.02 -0.48
N CYS A 432 -20.12 2.32 0.25
CA CYS A 432 -20.05 0.87 0.36
C CYS A 432 -21.40 0.24 0.06
N THR A 433 -21.43 -0.92 -0.60
CA THR A 433 -22.70 -1.63 -0.78
C THR A 433 -23.19 -2.27 0.52
N LYS A 434 -22.38 -3.07 1.24
CA LYS A 434 -22.78 -3.66 2.53
C LYS A 434 -22.38 -2.75 3.71
N GLU A 435 -21.37 -3.07 4.50
CA GLU A 435 -21.12 -2.38 5.78
C GLU A 435 -20.03 -1.30 5.72
N GLY A 436 -20.28 -0.15 6.37
CA GLY A 436 -19.24 0.87 6.57
C GLY A 436 -18.98 1.73 5.33
N GLY A 437 -19.79 2.75 5.07
CA GLY A 437 -19.60 3.60 3.88
C GLY A 437 -18.27 4.35 3.85
N GLY A 438 -17.76 4.77 5.01
CA GLY A 438 -16.37 5.23 5.15
C GLY A 438 -15.44 4.09 5.56
N ILE A 439 -15.65 3.58 6.78
CA ILE A 439 -14.79 2.56 7.38
C ILE A 439 -15.62 1.36 7.85
N TYR A 440 -15.09 0.17 7.56
CA TYR A 440 -15.42 -1.06 8.26
C TYR A 440 -14.23 -1.49 9.13
N THR A 441 -14.48 -1.89 10.37
CA THR A 441 -13.44 -2.45 11.25
C THR A 441 -13.96 -3.63 12.07
N PHE A 442 -13.12 -4.66 12.20
CA PHE A 442 -13.35 -5.83 13.04
C PHE A 442 -12.15 -6.04 13.97
N ILE A 443 -12.38 -5.91 15.28
CA ILE A 443 -11.34 -5.87 16.31
C ILE A 443 -11.55 -7.00 17.32
N THR A 444 -10.55 -7.86 17.47
CA THR A 444 -10.60 -9.01 18.37
C THR A 444 -9.28 -9.21 19.13
N TYR A 445 -9.33 -10.02 20.19
CA TYR A 445 -8.15 -10.48 20.95
C TYR A 445 -7.22 -9.35 21.45
N GLY A 446 -7.80 -8.27 21.98
CA GLY A 446 -7.08 -7.16 22.63
C GLY A 446 -6.73 -5.96 21.75
N GLY A 447 -7.17 -5.95 20.49
CA GLY A 447 -6.94 -4.83 19.58
C GLY A 447 -7.48 -3.48 20.07
N SER A 448 -6.78 -2.40 19.72
CA SER A 448 -7.20 -1.02 20.01
C SER A 448 -7.43 -0.23 18.73
N PHE A 449 -8.59 0.41 18.62
CA PHE A 449 -8.93 1.30 17.50
C PHE A 449 -9.32 2.69 17.99
N ARG A 450 -8.59 3.70 17.51
CA ARG A 450 -8.76 5.10 17.93
C ARG A 450 -9.07 5.98 16.73
N ILE A 451 -10.13 6.79 16.82
CA ILE A 451 -10.43 7.87 15.88
C ILE A 451 -10.47 9.19 16.65
N THR A 452 -9.66 10.16 16.25
CA THR A 452 -9.36 11.35 17.07
C THR A 452 -9.22 12.62 16.23
N ASN A 453 -9.10 13.76 16.92
CA ASN A 453 -8.65 15.05 16.39
C ASN A 453 -9.41 15.56 15.15
N GLY A 454 -10.72 15.75 15.25
CA GLY A 454 -11.48 16.38 14.17
C GLY A 454 -11.63 15.53 12.90
N THR A 455 -11.32 14.23 12.95
CA THR A 455 -11.56 13.32 11.81
C THR A 455 -13.01 13.44 11.35
N THR A 456 -13.23 13.62 10.04
CA THR A 456 -14.54 13.93 9.47
C THR A 456 -14.99 12.87 8.48
N PHE A 457 -16.23 12.41 8.63
CA PHE A 457 -16.96 11.57 7.67
C PHE A 457 -18.10 12.41 7.10
N ALA A 458 -18.02 12.77 5.83
CA ALA A 458 -19.00 13.62 5.16
C ALA A 458 -19.65 12.85 4.01
N GLN A 459 -20.98 12.77 4.01
CA GLN A 459 -21.76 12.18 2.92
C GLN A 459 -21.38 10.72 2.59
N CYS A 460 -20.76 10.02 3.53
CA CYS A 460 -20.45 8.59 3.37
C CYS A 460 -21.74 7.75 3.40
N LYS A 461 -21.79 6.69 2.60
CA LYS A 461 -23.01 5.92 2.40
C LYS A 461 -22.80 4.41 2.40
N SER A 462 -23.67 3.71 3.12
CA SER A 462 -23.88 2.27 2.98
C SER A 462 -25.19 2.00 2.20
N ILE A 463 -25.11 1.32 1.06
CA ILE A 463 -26.23 1.19 0.10
C ILE A 463 -27.25 0.14 0.51
N SER A 464 -26.86 -0.95 1.16
CA SER A 464 -27.78 -2.02 1.59
C SER A 464 -27.45 -2.56 2.99
N GLY A 465 -26.37 -2.08 3.61
CA GLY A 465 -25.98 -2.45 4.97
C GLY A 465 -26.14 -1.34 5.99
N SER A 466 -25.24 -1.35 6.98
CA SER A 466 -25.23 -0.50 8.17
C SER A 466 -23.98 0.37 8.25
N GLY A 467 -24.01 1.42 9.06
CA GLY A 467 -22.83 2.27 9.30
C GLY A 467 -22.47 3.13 8.10
N GLY A 468 -23.22 4.20 7.81
CA GLY A 468 -22.95 5.04 6.64
C GLY A 468 -21.56 5.69 6.67
N GLY A 469 -21.10 6.13 7.84
CA GLY A 469 -19.71 6.59 8.05
C GLY A 469 -18.81 5.47 8.59
N LEU A 470 -19.19 4.87 9.72
CA LEU A 470 -18.40 3.85 10.41
C LEU A 470 -19.25 2.63 10.76
N TYR A 471 -18.72 1.44 10.49
CA TYR A 471 -19.20 0.18 11.02
C TYR A 471 -18.07 -0.51 11.81
N ALA A 472 -18.28 -0.75 13.10
CA ALA A 472 -17.28 -1.33 13.99
C ALA A 472 -17.82 -2.51 14.79
N ILE A 473 -17.03 -3.59 14.85
CA ILE A 473 -17.24 -4.72 15.75
C ILE A 473 -16.04 -4.82 16.70
N VAL A 474 -16.30 -4.88 18.00
CA VAL A 474 -15.29 -4.89 19.07
C VAL A 474 -15.57 -6.02 20.03
N ASN A 475 -14.81 -7.11 19.91
CA ASN A 475 -15.06 -8.33 20.67
C ASN A 475 -13.91 -8.63 21.63
N THR A 476 -14.23 -9.28 22.74
CA THR A 476 -13.31 -9.73 23.82
C THR A 476 -12.91 -8.66 24.83
N THR A 477 -12.56 -9.09 26.04
CA THR A 477 -12.43 -8.25 27.24
C THR A 477 -11.36 -7.17 27.18
N THR A 478 -10.33 -7.33 26.36
CA THR A 478 -9.19 -6.41 26.25
C THR A 478 -9.25 -5.50 25.03
N CYS A 479 -10.21 -5.71 24.11
CA CYS A 479 -10.38 -4.83 22.97
C CYS A 479 -10.95 -3.48 23.37
N GLU A 480 -10.66 -2.47 22.56
CA GLU A 480 -11.04 -1.08 22.81
C GLU A 480 -11.38 -0.35 21.51
N ILE A 481 -12.46 0.43 21.55
CA ILE A 481 -12.71 1.51 20.60
C ILE A 481 -12.76 2.86 21.34
N GLN A 482 -12.03 3.84 20.81
CA GLN A 482 -12.09 5.24 21.25
C GLN A 482 -12.44 6.16 20.08
N ILE A 483 -13.46 7.01 20.25
CA ILE A 483 -13.77 8.10 19.32
C ILE A 483 -13.79 9.40 20.11
N SER A 484 -12.85 10.31 19.85
CA SER A 484 -12.64 11.48 20.70
C SER A 484 -12.30 12.77 19.95
N ASP A 485 -12.32 13.89 20.66
CA ASP A 485 -11.69 15.13 20.21
C ASP A 485 -12.28 15.72 18.92
N GLY A 486 -13.61 15.79 18.82
CA GLY A 486 -14.29 16.50 17.74
C GLY A 486 -14.49 15.71 16.46
N VAL A 487 -14.40 14.38 16.51
CA VAL A 487 -14.74 13.52 15.36
C VAL A 487 -16.17 13.81 14.91
N THR A 488 -16.33 14.03 13.60
CA THR A 488 -17.58 14.52 13.00
C THR A 488 -18.13 13.52 11.98
N PHE A 489 -19.44 13.26 12.05
CA PHE A 489 -20.20 12.53 11.05
C PHE A 489 -21.29 13.46 10.51
N ASP A 490 -21.16 13.89 9.25
CA ASP A 490 -22.04 14.85 8.58
C ASP A 490 -22.76 14.21 7.40
N ARG A 491 -24.09 14.13 7.49
CA ARG A 491 -24.98 13.65 6.42
C ARG A 491 -24.60 12.27 5.89
N CYS A 492 -24.14 11.38 6.77
CA CYS A 492 -23.93 9.98 6.44
C CYS A 492 -25.26 9.23 6.37
N GLU A 493 -25.37 8.26 5.45
CA GLU A 493 -26.61 7.55 5.17
C GLU A 493 -26.43 6.03 5.10
N CYS A 494 -27.40 5.26 5.62
CA CYS A 494 -27.48 3.81 5.40
C CYS A 494 -28.91 3.33 5.16
N GLN A 495 -29.07 2.12 4.61
CA GLN A 495 -30.40 1.49 4.49
C GLN A 495 -30.81 0.68 5.70
N LEU A 496 -29.86 0.11 6.45
CA LEU A 496 -30.19 -0.60 7.67
C LEU A 496 -30.09 0.36 8.85
N GLN A 497 -29.11 0.17 9.72
CA GLN A 497 -28.99 0.81 11.01
C GLN A 497 -27.65 1.55 11.14
N GLY A 498 -27.60 2.58 11.98
CA GLY A 498 -26.38 3.37 12.17
C GLY A 498 -26.08 4.27 10.97
N GLY A 499 -26.92 5.26 10.70
CA GLY A 499 -26.77 6.15 9.53
C GLY A 499 -25.40 6.85 9.51
N GLY A 500 -24.99 7.40 10.65
CA GLY A 500 -23.60 7.78 10.89
C GLY A 500 -22.74 6.58 11.27
N ILE A 501 -23.12 5.93 12.37
CA ILE A 501 -22.24 5.00 13.07
C ILE A 501 -23.00 3.75 13.48
N TYR A 502 -22.38 2.59 13.25
CA TYR A 502 -22.79 1.31 13.81
C TYR A 502 -21.66 0.74 14.68
N ILE A 503 -21.97 0.36 15.92
CA ILE A 503 -21.03 -0.31 16.83
C ILE A 503 -21.68 -1.54 17.44
N SER A 504 -21.00 -2.68 17.40
CA SER A 504 -21.32 -3.86 18.22
C SER A 504 -20.14 -4.16 19.14
N ALA A 505 -20.39 -4.16 20.45
CA ALA A 505 -19.41 -4.42 21.50
C ALA A 505 -19.80 -5.67 22.30
N GLU A 506 -18.92 -6.68 22.28
CA GLU A 506 -19.13 -7.97 22.92
C GLU A 506 -17.99 -8.24 23.90
N GLN A 507 -18.30 -8.42 25.20
CA GLN A 507 -17.34 -8.63 26.30
C GLN A 507 -16.31 -7.52 26.55
N SER A 508 -16.14 -6.56 25.64
CA SER A 508 -15.15 -5.48 25.72
C SER A 508 -15.51 -4.45 26.79
N LYS A 509 -14.51 -4.05 27.60
CA LYS A 509 -14.73 -3.23 28.81
C LYS A 509 -14.17 -1.81 28.75
N ILE A 510 -13.50 -1.43 27.67
CA ILE A 510 -12.71 -0.19 27.60
C ILE A 510 -13.15 0.62 26.37
N ASN A 511 -14.45 0.84 26.20
CA ASN A 511 -14.96 1.57 25.04
C ASN A 511 -15.45 2.97 25.43
N GLU A 512 -15.01 3.97 24.69
CA GLU A 512 -15.31 5.37 24.98
C GLU A 512 -15.60 6.19 23.72
N ILE A 513 -16.66 6.99 23.77
CA ILE A 513 -16.89 8.10 22.85
C ILE A 513 -16.93 9.39 23.66
N ASN A 514 -16.15 10.39 23.24
CA ASN A 514 -16.18 11.71 23.84
C ASN A 514 -16.16 12.81 22.76
N LYS A 515 -16.88 13.92 23.00
CA LYS A 515 -16.89 15.10 22.13
C LYS A 515 -17.11 14.79 20.65
N MET A 516 -18.00 13.85 20.35
CA MET A 516 -18.33 13.46 18.98
C MET A 516 -19.50 14.30 18.45
N ILE A 517 -19.44 14.70 17.18
CA ILE A 517 -20.46 15.53 16.54
C ILE A 517 -21.13 14.73 15.43
N VAL A 518 -22.43 14.53 15.51
CA VAL A 518 -23.22 13.80 14.49
C VAL A 518 -24.33 14.71 13.99
N THR A 519 -24.33 15.01 12.70
CA THR A 519 -25.26 15.99 12.10
C THR A 519 -25.89 15.45 10.83
N GLY A 520 -27.23 15.52 10.73
CA GLY A 520 -27.95 15.23 9.48
C GLY A 520 -27.90 13.78 9.01
N CYS A 521 -27.42 12.85 9.83
CA CYS A 521 -27.30 11.44 9.47
C CYS A 521 -28.66 10.73 9.39
N LYS A 522 -28.80 9.78 8.47
CA LYS A 522 -30.06 9.09 8.18
C LYS A 522 -29.89 7.58 8.08
N ALA A 523 -30.86 6.85 8.62
CA ALA A 523 -30.97 5.40 8.45
C ALA A 523 -32.43 5.03 8.11
N LYS A 524 -32.65 4.01 7.27
CA LYS A 524 -34.05 3.55 7.08
C LYS A 524 -34.55 2.69 8.23
N LEU A 525 -33.68 2.01 8.98
CA LEU A 525 -34.06 1.28 10.19
C LEU A 525 -33.67 2.08 11.44
N GLU A 526 -32.82 1.54 12.30
CA GLU A 526 -32.62 2.02 13.67
C GLU A 526 -31.35 2.87 13.82
N GLY A 527 -31.35 3.86 14.73
CA GLY A 527 -30.15 4.59 15.15
C GLY A 527 -29.53 5.43 14.04
N SER A 528 -30.22 6.45 13.54
CA SER A 528 -29.71 7.22 12.38
C SER A 528 -28.43 7.99 12.65
N GLY A 529 -28.24 8.51 13.87
CA GLY A 529 -26.93 9.00 14.28
C GLY A 529 -26.00 7.83 14.63
N LEU A 530 -26.37 7.08 15.66
CA LEU A 530 -25.61 5.94 16.18
C LEU A 530 -26.55 4.77 16.49
N PHE A 531 -26.22 3.60 15.95
CA PHE A 531 -26.71 2.33 16.44
C PHE A 531 -25.61 1.68 17.28
N ILE A 532 -25.95 1.23 18.48
CA ILE A 532 -25.00 0.54 19.36
C ILE A 532 -25.61 -0.71 20.00
N GLU A 533 -24.90 -1.83 19.93
CA GLU A 533 -25.22 -3.08 20.62
C GLU A 533 -24.12 -3.41 21.64
N ILE A 534 -24.51 -3.70 22.88
CA ILE A 534 -23.61 -3.97 24.02
C ILE A 534 -24.09 -5.27 24.69
N ILE A 535 -23.28 -6.32 24.57
CA ILE A 535 -23.65 -7.68 24.99
C ILE A 535 -22.54 -8.38 25.77
N GLN A 536 -22.93 -9.46 26.47
CA GLN A 536 -22.01 -10.34 27.20
C GLN A 536 -21.04 -9.59 28.16
N SER A 537 -21.57 -8.73 29.02
CA SER A 537 -20.80 -7.96 30.01
C SER A 537 -19.85 -6.91 29.42
N ALA A 538 -20.13 -6.44 28.19
CA ALA A 538 -19.45 -5.28 27.62
C ALA A 538 -19.82 -3.98 28.34
N PHE A 539 -18.87 -3.04 28.38
CA PHE A 539 -19.05 -1.70 28.92
C PHE A 539 -18.75 -0.65 27.85
N PHE A 540 -19.62 0.35 27.77
CA PHE A 540 -19.47 1.47 26.85
C PHE A 540 -19.85 2.79 27.52
N SER A 541 -18.99 3.81 27.38
CA SER A 541 -19.26 5.17 27.85
C SER A 541 -19.34 6.14 26.68
N ILE A 542 -20.39 6.96 26.65
CA ILE A 542 -20.49 8.13 25.78
C ILE A 542 -20.60 9.34 26.69
N ASN A 543 -19.74 10.34 26.46
CA ASN A 543 -19.62 11.48 27.37
C ASN A 543 -19.19 12.77 26.67
N ARG A 544 -19.05 13.84 27.47
CA ARG A 544 -18.43 15.14 27.18
C ARG A 544 -18.88 15.80 25.88
N ASP A 545 -19.89 16.65 25.93
CA ASP A 545 -20.32 17.51 24.80
C ASP A 545 -20.60 16.77 23.48
N THR A 546 -20.81 15.45 23.53
CA THR A 546 -21.21 14.66 22.37
C THR A 546 -22.60 15.12 21.93
N SER A 547 -22.78 15.40 20.63
CA SER A 547 -24.00 15.99 20.11
C SER A 547 -24.55 15.25 18.89
N PHE A 548 -25.86 15.05 18.87
CA PHE A 548 -26.63 14.54 17.75
C PHE A 548 -27.60 15.63 17.31
N THR A 549 -27.55 16.03 16.04
CA THR A 549 -28.38 17.11 15.49
C THR A 549 -28.97 16.72 14.15
N ASP A 550 -30.27 16.99 13.97
CA ASP A 550 -31.00 16.73 12.72
C ASP A 550 -30.89 15.26 12.21
N CYS A 551 -30.63 14.30 13.11
CA CYS A 551 -30.59 12.89 12.77
C CYS A 551 -32.00 12.31 12.63
N ALA A 552 -32.26 11.57 11.55
CA ALA A 552 -33.62 11.11 11.25
C ALA A 552 -33.68 9.66 10.76
N SER A 553 -34.49 8.85 11.45
CA SER A 553 -34.82 7.48 11.07
C SER A 553 -36.18 7.42 10.39
N SER A 554 -36.26 6.67 9.29
CA SER A 554 -37.51 6.43 8.57
C SER A 554 -38.07 5.01 8.77
N SER A 555 -37.76 4.36 9.90
CA SER A 555 -38.23 2.99 10.15
C SER A 555 -39.76 2.92 10.15
N THR A 556 -40.30 1.85 9.58
CA THR A 556 -41.75 1.56 9.57
C THR A 556 -42.15 0.43 10.51
N SER A 557 -41.18 -0.20 11.20
CA SER A 557 -41.42 -1.20 12.25
C SER A 557 -40.41 -1.10 13.40
N GLY A 558 -40.81 -1.58 14.58
CA GLY A 558 -39.93 -1.68 15.76
C GLY A 558 -39.65 -0.34 16.47
N SER A 559 -38.74 -0.39 17.44
CA SER A 559 -38.25 0.77 18.18
C SER A 559 -37.11 1.43 17.40
N SER A 560 -37.15 2.73 17.14
CA SER A 560 -36.20 3.34 16.19
C SER A 560 -35.69 4.69 16.65
N GLY A 561 -34.57 4.69 17.38
CA GLY A 561 -33.93 5.91 17.85
C GLY A 561 -33.49 6.82 16.69
N GLY A 562 -33.94 8.09 16.66
CA GLY A 562 -33.53 9.05 15.63
C GLY A 562 -32.07 9.50 15.80
N GLY A 563 -31.69 9.88 17.02
CA GLY A 563 -30.29 10.15 17.39
C GLY A 563 -29.53 8.85 17.68
N ILE A 564 -29.88 8.18 18.78
CA ILE A 564 -29.28 6.90 19.19
C ILE A 564 -30.34 5.81 19.30
N TYR A 565 -30.04 4.64 18.74
CA TYR A 565 -30.66 3.38 19.15
C TYR A 565 -29.64 2.51 19.87
N ALA A 566 -29.93 2.12 21.11
CA ALA A 566 -29.02 1.34 21.94
C ALA A 566 -29.67 0.07 22.45
N LYS A 567 -29.05 -1.07 22.13
CA LYS A 567 -29.44 -2.40 22.61
C LYS A 567 -28.43 -2.90 23.64
N VAL A 568 -28.87 -3.07 24.87
CA VAL A 568 -28.03 -3.51 26.00
C VAL A 568 -28.60 -4.81 26.56
N LYS A 569 -27.88 -5.91 26.38
CA LYS A 569 -28.35 -7.26 26.71
C LYS A 569 -27.32 -8.02 27.54
N ASP A 570 -27.81 -8.93 28.38
CA ASP A 570 -27.04 -9.85 29.23
C ASP A 570 -26.53 -9.19 30.51
N ILE A 571 -26.15 -10.05 31.46
CA ILE A 571 -25.70 -9.64 32.79
C ILE A 571 -24.43 -8.79 32.68
N ASP A 572 -24.39 -7.72 33.46
CA ASP A 572 -23.27 -6.77 33.56
C ASP A 572 -22.97 -5.97 32.29
N SER A 573 -23.74 -6.15 31.21
CA SER A 573 -23.66 -5.27 30.04
C SER A 573 -24.18 -3.89 30.42
N ARG A 574 -23.38 -2.85 30.16
CA ARG A 574 -23.65 -1.51 30.67
C ARG A 574 -23.32 -0.40 29.66
N LEU A 575 -24.28 0.49 29.46
CA LEU A 575 -24.13 1.74 28.74
C LEU A 575 -24.24 2.93 29.69
N VAL A 576 -23.30 3.87 29.60
CA VAL A 576 -23.36 5.14 30.33
C VAL A 576 -23.35 6.30 29.35
N LEU A 577 -24.43 7.08 29.33
CA LEU A 577 -24.54 8.35 28.63
C LEU A 577 -24.45 9.48 29.67
N SER A 578 -23.39 10.28 29.62
CA SER A 578 -23.11 11.27 30.68
C SER A 578 -22.55 12.60 30.16
N ASP A 579 -22.40 13.57 31.05
CA ASP A 579 -21.61 14.78 30.81
C ASP A 579 -22.07 15.64 29.61
N GLN A 580 -23.31 16.16 29.69
CA GLN A 580 -23.84 17.18 28.78
C GLN A 580 -24.03 16.72 27.33
N ILE A 581 -24.36 15.44 27.10
CA ILE A 581 -24.78 14.96 25.78
C ILE A 581 -26.00 15.75 25.31
N LYS A 582 -26.00 16.13 24.04
CA LYS A 582 -27.07 16.91 23.40
C LYS A 582 -27.73 16.13 22.27
N PHE A 583 -29.06 16.11 22.26
CA PHE A 583 -29.89 15.67 21.14
C PHE A 583 -30.76 16.84 20.72
N GLU A 584 -30.66 17.27 19.47
CA GLU A 584 -31.42 18.40 18.94
C GLU A 584 -32.06 18.05 17.59
N ASN A 585 -33.37 18.30 17.47
CA ASN A 585 -34.14 18.08 16.24
C ASN A 585 -34.03 16.64 15.68
N CYS A 586 -33.69 15.66 16.53
CA CYS A 586 -33.66 14.26 16.11
C CYS A 586 -35.08 13.70 16.00
N ASN A 587 -35.36 13.01 14.90
CA ASN A 587 -36.72 12.61 14.55
C ASN A 587 -36.83 11.13 14.19
N ASN A 588 -37.97 10.54 14.51
CA ASN A 588 -38.31 9.19 14.08
C ASN A 588 -39.82 9.00 13.84
N SER A 589 -40.19 8.11 12.92
CA SER A 589 -41.56 7.80 12.53
C SER A 589 -42.32 6.85 13.47
N ILE A 590 -41.69 6.29 14.51
CA ILE A 590 -42.30 5.32 15.43
C ILE A 590 -42.03 5.65 16.90
N SER A 591 -40.79 5.53 17.38
CA SER A 591 -40.44 5.73 18.77
C SER A 591 -39.01 6.21 19.03
N GLY A 592 -38.83 7.11 20.00
CA GLY A 592 -37.51 7.57 20.46
C GLY A 592 -36.85 8.56 19.51
N GLY A 593 -37.48 9.72 19.27
CA GLY A 593 -36.93 10.74 18.37
C GLY A 593 -35.47 11.11 18.70
N GLY A 594 -35.17 11.39 19.96
CA GLY A 594 -33.81 11.56 20.46
C GLY A 594 -33.08 10.24 20.66
N VAL A 595 -33.55 9.45 21.63
CA VAL A 595 -32.91 8.20 22.05
C VAL A 595 -33.93 7.08 22.22
N SER A 596 -33.55 5.87 21.85
CA SER A 596 -34.33 4.66 22.06
C SER A 596 -33.48 3.55 22.68
N PHE A 597 -33.96 2.93 23.75
CA PHE A 597 -33.28 1.86 24.47
C PHE A 597 -34.03 0.54 24.41
N LEU A 598 -33.32 -0.55 24.13
CA LEU A 598 -33.77 -1.92 24.36
C LEU A 598 -32.87 -2.55 25.42
N ILE A 599 -33.39 -2.76 26.63
CA ILE A 599 -32.62 -3.28 27.77
C ILE A 599 -33.18 -4.63 28.20
N GLN A 600 -32.37 -5.67 28.09
CA GLN A 600 -32.78 -7.06 28.28
C GLN A 600 -31.76 -7.86 29.08
N GLY A 601 -32.17 -9.00 29.63
CA GLY A 601 -31.25 -9.98 30.20
C GLY A 601 -30.40 -9.48 31.38
N ARG A 602 -30.91 -8.52 32.16
CA ARG A 602 -30.18 -7.85 33.26
C ARG A 602 -29.08 -6.88 32.83
N GLY A 603 -29.18 -6.35 31.62
CA GLY A 603 -28.40 -5.20 31.17
C GLY A 603 -28.79 -3.91 31.91
N SER A 604 -27.91 -2.90 31.83
CA SER A 604 -28.11 -1.62 32.51
C SER A 604 -27.76 -0.41 31.62
N VAL A 605 -28.56 0.64 31.73
CA VAL A 605 -28.32 1.93 31.07
C VAL A 605 -28.37 3.05 32.10
N GLU A 606 -27.43 3.98 32.05
CA GLU A 606 -27.41 5.22 32.83
C GLU A 606 -27.45 6.44 31.91
N LEU A 607 -28.37 7.36 32.20
CA LEU A 607 -28.53 8.64 31.52
C LEU A 607 -28.35 9.79 32.51
N ILE A 608 -27.30 10.58 32.32
CA ILE A 608 -26.80 11.55 33.30
C ILE A 608 -26.58 12.91 32.61
N ARG A 609 -27.23 13.98 33.11
CA ARG A 609 -27.03 15.36 32.63
C ARG A 609 -27.15 15.52 31.10
N THR A 610 -28.18 14.97 30.48
CA THR A 610 -28.43 15.04 29.03
C THR A 610 -29.43 16.16 28.69
N LEU A 611 -29.21 16.85 27.57
CA LEU A 611 -30.15 17.78 26.95
C LEU A 611 -30.80 17.12 25.74
N ILE A 612 -32.14 17.06 25.72
CA ILE A 612 -32.93 16.59 24.58
C ILE A 612 -33.91 17.70 24.21
N GLN A 613 -33.80 18.21 22.99
CA GLN A 613 -34.51 19.40 22.54
C GLN A 613 -35.13 19.20 21.16
N ASN A 614 -36.40 19.57 21.01
CA ASN A 614 -37.14 19.52 19.73
C ASN A 614 -37.13 18.14 19.05
N CYS A 615 -36.90 17.06 19.80
CA CYS A 615 -36.95 15.71 19.26
C CYS A 615 -38.39 15.22 19.15
N ASN A 616 -38.72 14.57 18.04
CA ASN A 616 -40.08 14.11 17.77
C ASN A 616 -40.16 12.64 17.35
N SER A 617 -41.17 11.95 17.89
CA SER A 617 -41.61 10.63 17.44
C SER A 617 -43.00 10.31 18.03
N PRO A 618 -43.82 9.47 17.38
CA PRO A 618 -45.13 9.09 17.90
C PRO A 618 -45.13 8.46 19.30
N LYS A 619 -44.07 7.74 19.69
CA LYS A 619 -43.91 7.13 21.01
C LYS A 619 -42.59 7.56 21.65
N GLY A 620 -42.65 8.41 22.68
CA GLY A 620 -41.43 8.85 23.38
C GLY A 620 -40.56 9.77 22.53
N GLY A 621 -41.09 10.94 22.15
CA GLY A 621 -40.43 11.93 21.28
C GLY A 621 -39.00 12.28 21.69
N GLY A 622 -38.74 12.42 22.99
CA GLY A 622 -37.38 12.56 23.51
C GLY A 622 -36.70 11.20 23.71
N ILE A 623 -37.28 10.38 24.60
CA ILE A 623 -36.75 9.07 25.00
C ILE A 623 -37.87 8.03 24.88
N PHE A 624 -37.53 6.89 24.29
CA PHE A 624 -38.30 5.66 24.37
C PHE A 624 -37.43 4.56 25.00
N ALA A 625 -37.99 3.75 25.89
CA ALA A 625 -37.28 2.61 26.46
C ALA A 625 -38.19 1.36 26.44
N LEU A 626 -37.59 0.20 26.21
CA LEU A 626 -38.19 -1.10 26.48
C LEU A 626 -37.29 -1.84 27.47
N ILE A 627 -37.80 -2.07 28.68
CA ILE A 627 -37.05 -2.63 29.79
C ILE A 627 -37.65 -3.98 30.17
N GLU A 628 -36.92 -5.07 29.92
CA GLU A 628 -37.36 -6.42 30.26
C GLU A 628 -36.92 -6.86 31.66
N SER A 629 -37.58 -7.89 32.19
CA SER A 629 -37.44 -8.36 33.58
C SER A 629 -35.98 -8.49 34.03
N GLY A 630 -35.65 -7.78 35.12
CA GLY A 630 -34.32 -7.77 35.74
C GLY A 630 -33.33 -6.76 35.15
N SER A 631 -33.71 -6.02 34.10
CA SER A 631 -32.90 -4.97 33.48
C SER A 631 -33.16 -3.60 34.13
N GLN A 632 -32.23 -2.66 33.96
CA GLN A 632 -32.30 -1.36 34.65
C GLN A 632 -32.03 -0.17 33.72
N LEU A 633 -32.90 0.84 33.79
CA LEU A 633 -32.64 2.18 33.26
C LEU A 633 -32.58 3.18 34.43
N SER A 634 -31.49 3.91 34.54
CA SER A 634 -31.31 4.96 35.56
C SER A 634 -31.19 6.33 34.90
N ILE A 635 -32.19 7.18 35.08
CA ILE A 635 -32.19 8.57 34.60
C ILE A 635 -31.93 9.48 35.80
N ILE A 636 -30.74 10.04 35.91
CA ILE A 636 -30.27 10.76 37.12
C ILE A 636 -29.61 12.09 36.78
N ASN A 637 -29.56 12.99 37.77
CA ASN A 637 -28.85 14.27 37.72
C ASN A 637 -29.25 15.22 36.57
N SER A 638 -30.36 15.95 36.74
CA SER A 638 -30.73 17.16 35.98
C SER A 638 -30.78 17.03 34.44
N ASN A 639 -31.34 15.94 33.92
CA ASN A 639 -31.67 15.83 32.49
C ASN A 639 -32.72 16.88 32.07
N GLN A 640 -32.53 17.50 30.90
CA GLN A 640 -33.41 18.55 30.38
C GLN A 640 -34.13 18.06 29.11
N LEU A 641 -35.46 18.00 29.17
CA LEU A 641 -36.33 17.68 28.04
C LEU A 641 -37.10 18.93 27.63
N GLN A 642 -36.81 19.48 26.46
CA GLN A 642 -37.38 20.75 25.99
C GLN A 642 -38.13 20.54 24.67
N LYS A 643 -39.41 20.94 24.63
CA LYS A 643 -40.25 20.90 23.40
C LYS A 643 -40.29 19.51 22.74
N THR A 644 -40.42 18.46 23.54
CA THR A 644 -40.56 17.06 23.08
C THR A 644 -41.98 16.56 23.36
N GLU A 645 -42.67 15.96 22.38
CA GLU A 645 -44.12 15.69 22.46
C GLU A 645 -44.56 14.50 23.35
N ALA A 646 -43.67 13.65 23.84
CA ALA A 646 -43.99 12.63 24.84
C ALA A 646 -42.72 12.06 25.49
N LEU A 647 -42.78 11.73 26.78
CA LEU A 647 -41.83 10.84 27.46
C LEU A 647 -42.57 9.54 27.77
N LEU A 648 -42.11 8.39 27.29
CA LEU A 648 -42.68 7.10 27.70
C LEU A 648 -41.55 6.10 27.96
N ILE A 649 -41.47 5.65 29.22
CA ILE A 649 -40.50 4.69 29.77
C ILE A 649 -41.05 3.26 29.63
#